data_AF-A0A2E5HND4-F1
#
_entry.id   AF-A0A2E5HND4-F1
#
_cell.length_a   1.000
_cell.length_b   1.000
_cell.length_c   1.000
_cell.angle_alpha   90.00
_cell.angle_beta   90.00
_cell.angle_gamma   90.00
#
_symmetry.space_group_name_H-M   'P 1'
#
loop_
_entity.id
_entity.type
_entity.pdbx_description
1 polymer ?
#
loop_
_entity_poly.entity_id
_entity_poly.type
_entity_poly.pdbx_seq_one_letter_code
_entity_poly.pdbx_strand_id
1 'polypeptide(L)'
;MKISRRVPHPRWHRLGRATVIALMSLLCVAVLGGVAAGQDKGKDAKKSDIPDKPKALVKDDADKKKKADEAAKAAEELRAGPSSTLADAQAGRDPAETKKLLDKIRRLNQSQIDKLQRILDRDPDHPRRADMMFQKAELTYEVLNADSLVERAEWMKCLEAAEKKTVDVSSCKEPVPDYSEALDIYKAVLQQFPSYPRLDEVIFRLGDGLMKAEKKKEAISFLTRLVKNYPKSKYLPDAYVTIGDFWFDQKLLVAASDSYKEALKFKGTPLAGYANYKLAWVLYNQGEFREAVNTFKDVIELVEKAPPNSEIRKLSFANQALNDLIVSWAEIDGGWKEARDYLIKKKDKTYAKKKLRQMASLYENDGKNEPRIELFEYMLSDDPVDPKAPDYWEAIIDARKTIGVREKWEDSVRKMIGYFDPKGKWHGANSGNERAINNARLMAEGYLAQLAVEYNQLADKENKEGDPKEAQRLYAQASKDYKLFLEKFPESDDAYNIRFYRAQILAYEFKDYEEAARQYKMVADAKADGEHHELSTYGVLNAYENLVTANHPKSAVVRLANNSQRQEAVETPSKAEEMDKDAQKKERSELFKWEKPFVEASDAWAKAYPKKEETPTVMFVAAEVYREHGQYDKAVGRYDHIIEFAPKHRYASFAGNSLLECYNELGEWAKLEKQARFMLERKMFDVNPKENLQGAIAFAISQKANDLQEEKRYDEAAEEMLRLANEWPKSDLAPTAIFNAAAIYERGDKIKLAVANYEKLIKEYPNDPKAPEALFVMGAIFEARTDFERAAGFFERVGDNKKWREDLPDKSRDAVYNSGVIREALEEWKGAIATYEKFIKLYPKSEQVPELAFHIAELHEQAGDEKEALKAYKNFIRKYKDKKDKHVHAYLKLGLIGLKNAGDSFRARKAAMNDLDKAIATWKALEDEKEKKATRTYAARAMFIKAEQVFEDSQKITLAFPDDVLVATVTKRGELVDKAQTLYFEAIALEDPLWTAAAAYRVGQMYKEFAEQLYALPIPEGLPPEVEEAYRFSVDDLAFPLQEKALTAFQTAVKLALKLRAYNEWSAKSAKEMSRLEKEAYPITEQDGVAIEHASEVYLRSRSFGMGDVKERAEDAAKAPAKPEPPTPPTGAQSSVN
;
A
#
# COMPACT_ATOMS: atom_id res chain seq x y z
N MET A 1 -69.87 28.51 -101.57
CA MET A 1 -68.69 29.42 -101.49
C MET A 1 -69.01 30.57 -100.54
N LYS A 2 -68.03 31.21 -99.88
CA LYS A 2 -68.25 32.11 -98.74
C LYS A 2 -67.75 33.55 -98.98
N ILE A 3 -68.65 34.53 -99.11
CA ILE A 3 -68.43 35.97 -98.77
C ILE A 3 -69.79 36.56 -98.31
N SER A 4 -69.75 37.59 -97.44
CA SER A 4 -70.79 38.63 -97.20
C SER A 4 -71.74 38.51 -95.98
N ARG A 5 -71.45 39.37 -94.98
CA ARG A 5 -72.35 40.18 -94.12
C ARG A 5 -73.57 39.54 -93.41
N ARG A 6 -73.61 39.66 -92.06
CA ARG A 6 -74.67 40.39 -91.28
C ARG A 6 -74.37 40.55 -89.77
N VAL A 7 -74.24 41.81 -89.33
CA VAL A 7 -74.83 42.53 -88.15
C VAL A 7 -75.63 41.64 -87.15
N PRO A 8 -75.42 41.72 -85.80
CA PRO A 8 -75.85 42.89 -84.99
C PRO A 8 -75.06 43.30 -83.71
N HIS A 9 -75.49 44.46 -83.15
CA HIS A 9 -75.26 45.04 -81.80
C HIS A 9 -76.11 44.34 -80.70
N PRO A 10 -76.12 44.77 -79.40
CA PRO A 10 -75.14 45.51 -78.56
C PRO A 10 -74.98 44.96 -77.10
N ARG A 11 -74.00 45.46 -76.32
CA ARG A 11 -74.18 46.08 -74.97
C ARG A 11 -72.85 46.44 -74.27
N TRP A 12 -72.92 47.36 -73.30
CA TRP A 12 -71.82 47.80 -72.42
C TRP A 12 -72.06 47.37 -70.95
N HIS A 13 -70.99 47.44 -70.14
CA HIS A 13 -70.91 47.25 -68.68
C HIS A 13 -71.06 45.84 -68.07
N ARG A 14 -70.42 45.71 -66.89
CA ARG A 14 -70.37 44.59 -65.92
C ARG A 14 -69.49 43.38 -66.29
N LEU A 15 -68.23 43.42 -65.83
CA LEU A 15 -67.45 42.21 -65.48
C LEU A 15 -66.44 42.48 -64.35
N GLY A 16 -65.71 43.60 -64.36
CA GLY A 16 -64.67 43.97 -63.38
C GLY A 16 -65.08 44.21 -61.91
N ARG A 17 -66.29 43.80 -61.49
CA ARG A 17 -66.68 43.71 -60.06
C ARG A 17 -67.01 42.28 -59.60
N ALA A 18 -67.15 41.32 -60.51
CA ALA A 18 -67.54 39.96 -60.14
C ALA A 18 -66.34 39.15 -59.60
N THR A 19 -65.18 39.25 -60.24
CA THR A 19 -63.97 38.47 -59.89
C THR A 19 -63.41 38.83 -58.51
N VAL A 20 -63.37 40.13 -58.18
CA VAL A 20 -62.87 40.63 -56.89
C VAL A 20 -63.76 40.15 -55.73
N ILE A 21 -65.09 40.24 -55.89
CA ILE A 21 -66.05 39.78 -54.88
C ILE A 21 -66.01 38.23 -54.75
N ALA A 22 -65.81 37.49 -55.84
CA ALA A 22 -65.63 36.04 -55.80
C ALA A 22 -64.39 35.62 -55.01
N LEU A 23 -63.28 36.35 -55.13
CA LEU A 23 -62.05 36.12 -54.35
C LEU A 23 -62.25 36.39 -52.85
N MET A 24 -62.95 37.45 -52.47
CA MET A 24 -63.31 37.73 -51.07
C MET A 24 -64.27 36.70 -50.44
N SER A 25 -65.00 35.93 -51.25
CA SER A 25 -66.10 35.06 -50.77
C SER A 25 -65.67 33.67 -50.27
N LEU A 26 -64.39 33.29 -50.39
CA LEU A 26 -63.94 31.89 -50.23
C LEU A 26 -63.24 31.56 -48.90
N LEU A 27 -63.12 32.52 -47.96
CA LEU A 27 -62.35 32.36 -46.71
C LEU A 27 -63.14 32.66 -45.40
N CYS A 28 -64.47 32.76 -45.44
CA CYS A 28 -65.30 33.06 -44.26
C CYS A 28 -66.46 32.07 -44.02
N VAL A 29 -66.17 30.84 -43.58
CA VAL A 29 -67.14 29.88 -43.02
C VAL A 29 -66.50 29.08 -41.86
N ALA A 30 -67.29 28.70 -40.84
CA ALA A 30 -66.92 27.83 -39.69
C ALA A 30 -65.80 28.38 -38.76
N VAL A 31 -66.01 29.37 -37.88
CA VAL A 31 -67.15 29.72 -37.00
C VAL A 31 -67.40 28.74 -35.82
N LEU A 32 -66.90 29.14 -34.64
CA LEU A 32 -67.39 28.89 -33.25
C LEU A 32 -67.24 27.51 -32.53
N GLY A 33 -67.16 27.60 -31.19
CA GLY A 33 -67.23 26.50 -30.20
C GLY A 33 -65.88 26.14 -29.55
N GLY A 34 -65.65 26.13 -28.22
CA GLY A 34 -66.55 26.31 -27.06
C GLY A 34 -67.13 24.99 -26.51
N VAL A 35 -67.31 24.72 -25.20
CA VAL A 35 -67.10 25.48 -23.94
C VAL A 35 -66.98 24.48 -22.75
N ALA A 36 -66.07 24.72 -21.78
CA ALA A 36 -66.01 24.14 -20.41
C ALA A 36 -65.99 22.57 -20.31
N ALA A 37 -66.09 21.86 -19.16
CA ALA A 37 -66.18 22.19 -17.72
C ALA A 37 -65.62 21.03 -16.83
N GLY A 38 -65.52 21.22 -15.51
CA GLY A 38 -65.21 20.18 -14.49
C GLY A 38 -63.84 20.38 -13.80
N GLN A 39 -63.65 20.36 -12.47
CA GLN A 39 -64.17 19.53 -11.36
C GLN A 39 -63.66 18.06 -11.41
N ASP A 40 -63.19 17.42 -10.32
CA ASP A 40 -63.20 17.81 -8.88
C ASP A 40 -62.06 17.13 -8.07
N LYS A 41 -62.15 17.15 -6.72
CA LYS A 41 -61.35 16.43 -5.69
C LYS A 41 -60.89 15.01 -6.09
N GLY A 42 -59.81 14.40 -5.56
CA GLY A 42 -58.89 14.81 -4.48
C GLY A 42 -58.63 13.65 -3.48
N LYS A 43 -57.80 13.90 -2.45
CA LYS A 43 -57.58 13.09 -1.20
C LYS A 43 -56.84 11.73 -1.23
N ASP A 44 -55.82 11.69 -0.37
CA ASP A 44 -55.55 10.70 0.70
C ASP A 44 -55.21 9.22 0.43
N ALA A 45 -53.90 8.93 0.50
CA ALA A 45 -53.26 8.14 1.59
C ALA A 45 -52.98 6.61 1.48
N LYS A 46 -51.76 6.28 1.98
CA LYS A 46 -51.28 5.04 2.67
C LYS A 46 -50.95 3.75 1.87
N LYS A 47 -49.70 3.28 2.09
CA LYS A 47 -49.23 1.93 2.57
C LYS A 47 -49.76 0.63 1.91
N SER A 48 -48.97 -0.43 1.73
CA SER A 48 -47.55 -0.72 2.08
C SER A 48 -47.01 -2.00 1.37
N ASP A 49 -45.77 -2.41 1.71
CA ASP A 49 -45.18 -3.78 1.64
C ASP A 49 -44.87 -4.37 0.23
N ILE A 50 -43.60 -4.46 -0.22
CA ILE A 50 -42.56 -5.48 0.12
C ILE A 50 -43.11 -6.92 -0.14
N PRO A 51 -42.56 -7.71 -1.10
CA PRO A 51 -41.18 -8.22 -1.02
C PRO A 51 -40.37 -8.50 -2.32
N ASP A 52 -39.07 -8.72 -2.10
CA ASP A 52 -38.00 -9.44 -2.83
C ASP A 52 -38.09 -9.86 -4.33
N LYS A 53 -36.99 -9.53 -5.05
CA LYS A 53 -36.04 -10.38 -5.83
C LYS A 53 -36.58 -11.61 -6.60
N PRO A 54 -36.07 -11.96 -7.83
CA PRO A 54 -34.62 -12.03 -8.09
C PRO A 54 -34.16 -11.86 -9.58
N LYS A 55 -32.90 -12.23 -9.86
CA LYS A 55 -32.21 -12.38 -11.17
C LYS A 55 -31.86 -11.06 -11.87
N ALA A 56 -30.60 -10.66 -12.06
CA ALA A 56 -29.42 -11.34 -12.63
C ALA A 56 -29.38 -11.35 -14.18
N LEU A 57 -28.55 -10.46 -14.73
CA LEU A 57 -27.68 -10.57 -15.92
C LEU A 57 -26.68 -9.39 -15.74
N VAL A 58 -25.37 -9.56 -15.55
CA VAL A 58 -24.33 -10.17 -16.41
C VAL A 58 -23.96 -9.28 -17.60
N LYS A 59 -22.63 -9.14 -17.79
CA LYS A 59 -21.88 -8.66 -18.96
C LYS A 59 -21.48 -7.16 -19.10
N ASP A 60 -20.18 -7.06 -19.43
CA ASP A 60 -19.51 -6.26 -20.47
C ASP A 60 -19.13 -4.78 -20.22
N ASP A 61 -17.85 -4.59 -19.87
CA ASP A 61 -16.79 -4.25 -20.85
C ASP A 61 -16.96 -3.01 -21.76
N ALA A 62 -17.13 -1.83 -21.16
CA ALA A 62 -16.38 -0.63 -21.58
C ALA A 62 -16.38 0.41 -20.44
N ASP A 63 -17.56 0.92 -20.08
CA ASP A 63 -17.71 2.04 -19.14
C ASP A 63 -17.29 1.73 -17.68
N LYS A 64 -16.98 0.46 -17.38
CA LYS A 64 -16.37 0.02 -16.12
C LYS A 64 -14.83 -0.10 -16.20
N LYS A 65 -14.21 0.53 -17.19
CA LYS A 65 -12.75 0.74 -17.29
C LYS A 65 -12.38 2.12 -17.86
N LYS A 66 -13.23 3.13 -17.57
CA LYS A 66 -12.80 4.53 -17.54
C LYS A 66 -13.62 5.41 -16.59
N LYS A 67 -14.92 5.16 -16.38
CA LYS A 67 -15.64 5.68 -15.19
C LYS A 67 -15.32 4.85 -13.95
N ALA A 68 -14.81 3.63 -14.11
CA ALA A 68 -14.06 2.98 -13.04
C ALA A 68 -12.64 3.52 -12.89
N ASP A 69 -12.09 4.28 -13.83
CA ASP A 69 -10.75 4.89 -13.72
C ASP A 69 -10.88 6.36 -13.25
N GLU A 70 -11.99 7.04 -13.56
CA GLU A 70 -12.38 8.37 -13.08
C GLU A 70 -13.09 8.31 -11.72
N ALA A 71 -13.77 7.20 -11.40
CA ALA A 71 -14.28 6.91 -10.04
C ALA A 71 -13.46 5.86 -9.28
N ALA A 72 -12.38 5.28 -9.86
CA ALA A 72 -11.22 4.89 -9.06
C ALA A 72 -10.33 6.10 -8.83
N LYS A 73 -10.17 7.09 -9.72
CA LYS A 73 -9.55 8.37 -9.34
C LYS A 73 -10.34 9.10 -8.26
N ALA A 74 -11.61 9.39 -8.47
CA ALA A 74 -12.45 10.03 -7.45
C ALA A 74 -12.77 9.12 -6.24
N ALA A 75 -12.38 7.85 -6.26
CA ALA A 75 -12.32 6.98 -5.08
C ALA A 75 -10.91 6.44 -4.78
N GLU A 76 -9.87 7.11 -5.27
CA GLU A 76 -8.47 7.09 -4.83
C GLU A 76 -8.34 8.40 -4.07
N GLU A 77 -8.75 9.54 -4.64
CA GLU A 77 -9.04 10.80 -3.93
C GLU A 77 -10.09 10.65 -2.79
N LEU A 78 -10.76 9.48 -2.66
CA LEU A 78 -11.57 9.05 -1.50
C LEU A 78 -11.27 7.61 -0.97
N ARG A 79 -10.12 6.99 -1.31
CA ARG A 79 -9.57 5.78 -0.64
C ARG A 79 -8.07 5.81 -0.39
N ALA A 80 -7.29 6.44 -1.28
CA ALA A 80 -6.14 7.19 -0.80
C ALA A 80 -6.68 8.27 0.17
N GLY A 81 -6.64 7.90 1.45
CA GLY A 81 -6.20 8.85 2.46
C GLY A 81 -4.77 9.33 2.14
N PRO A 82 -3.95 9.68 3.14
CA PRO A 82 -2.58 10.05 2.83
C PRO A 82 -1.85 8.87 2.13
N SER A 83 -0.84 9.16 1.31
CA SER A 83 0.02 8.19 0.60
C SER A 83 0.96 7.43 1.55
N SER A 84 0.40 7.03 2.68
CA SER A 84 1.01 6.42 3.84
C SER A 84 -0.12 5.76 4.66
N THR A 85 -0.29 4.44 4.52
CA THR A 85 -1.31 3.63 5.20
C THR A 85 -0.88 3.22 6.62
N LEU A 86 -1.70 2.41 7.29
CA LEU A 86 -1.25 1.45 8.34
C LEU A 86 -0.67 0.14 7.70
N ALA A 87 -0.09 0.29 6.50
CA ALA A 87 1.02 -0.49 5.95
C ALA A 87 2.15 0.49 5.46
N ASP A 88 2.13 1.77 5.91
CA ASP A 88 3.15 2.82 5.78
C ASP A 88 3.49 3.55 7.13
N ALA A 89 3.08 3.01 8.30
CA ALA A 89 3.44 3.24 9.71
C ALA A 89 3.33 2.02 10.78
N GLN A 90 4.11 0.90 10.77
CA GLN A 90 4.53 -0.11 11.84
C GLN A 90 5.99 -0.73 11.74
N ALA A 91 6.42 -1.44 10.65
CA ALA A 91 7.78 -1.90 10.18
C ALA A 91 9.13 -1.66 10.96
N GLY A 92 10.07 -0.81 10.50
CA GLY A 92 11.42 -0.60 11.11
C GLY A 92 11.91 0.81 11.55
N ARG A 93 11.21 1.91 11.23
CA ARG A 93 11.73 3.31 11.26
C ARG A 93 12.11 3.95 12.64
N ASP A 94 12.68 5.18 12.76
CA ASP A 94 13.01 5.99 14.03
C ASP A 94 11.91 6.76 14.87
N PRO A 95 11.82 6.61 16.20
CA PRO A 95 10.90 7.32 17.13
C PRO A 95 9.74 8.27 16.69
N ALA A 96 9.99 9.47 16.16
CA ALA A 96 9.04 10.59 16.27
C ALA A 96 8.05 10.77 15.11
N GLU A 97 8.40 10.38 13.88
CA GLU A 97 7.53 10.66 12.73
C GLU A 97 6.32 9.71 12.65
N THR A 98 6.42 8.53 13.29
CA THR A 98 5.33 7.71 13.87
C THR A 98 4.06 8.49 14.06
N LYS A 99 4.20 9.45 14.97
CA LYS A 99 3.11 10.08 15.67
C LYS A 99 2.54 11.15 14.77
N LYS A 100 3.43 11.90 14.09
CA LYS A 100 3.07 12.81 13.00
C LYS A 100 2.28 12.11 11.88
N LEU A 101 2.65 10.87 11.53
CA LEU A 101 2.05 10.10 10.43
C LEU A 101 0.69 9.51 10.85
N LEU A 102 0.62 8.88 12.02
CA LEU A 102 -0.64 8.42 12.61
C LEU A 102 -1.60 9.59 12.90
N ASP A 103 -1.14 10.69 13.48
CA ASP A 103 -1.96 11.89 13.71
C ASP A 103 -2.50 12.46 12.40
N LYS A 104 -1.78 12.30 11.28
CA LYS A 104 -2.26 12.70 9.94
C LYS A 104 -3.35 11.75 9.45
N ILE A 105 -3.14 10.44 9.55
CA ILE A 105 -4.13 9.39 9.18
C ILE A 105 -5.41 9.58 10.01
N ARG A 106 -5.29 9.64 11.34
CA ARG A 106 -6.38 9.81 12.32
C ARG A 106 -7.31 10.97 11.97
N ARG A 107 -6.74 12.16 11.75
CA ARG A 107 -7.50 13.39 11.44
C ARG A 107 -8.20 13.33 10.08
N LEU A 108 -7.58 12.70 9.08
CA LEU A 108 -8.18 12.54 7.76
C LEU A 108 -9.34 11.54 7.78
N ASN A 109 -9.15 10.38 8.42
CA ASN A 109 -10.20 9.37 8.57
C ASN A 109 -11.39 9.91 9.38
N GLN A 110 -11.15 10.60 10.51
CA GLN A 110 -12.22 11.25 11.28
C GLN A 110 -13.03 12.26 10.45
N SER A 111 -12.36 13.06 9.61
CA SER A 111 -13.06 14.01 8.72
C SER A 111 -13.99 13.31 7.72
N GLN A 112 -13.66 12.10 7.26
CA GLN A 112 -14.55 11.30 6.40
C GLN A 112 -15.68 10.65 7.21
N ILE A 113 -15.40 10.16 8.42
CA ILE A 113 -16.39 9.63 9.36
C ILE A 113 -17.49 10.68 9.65
N ASP A 114 -17.10 11.93 9.94
CA ASP A 114 -18.04 13.04 10.21
C ASP A 114 -18.89 13.45 8.99
N LYS A 115 -18.41 13.19 7.76
CA LYS A 115 -19.18 13.41 6.53
C LYS A 115 -20.16 12.27 6.28
N LEU A 116 -19.69 11.02 6.41
CA LEU A 116 -20.52 9.82 6.31
C LEU A 116 -21.67 9.87 7.32
N GLN A 117 -21.39 10.22 8.59
CA GLN A 117 -22.39 10.38 9.64
C GLN A 117 -23.47 11.40 9.25
N ARG A 118 -23.08 12.60 8.81
CA ARG A 118 -24.04 13.64 8.35
C ARG A 118 -24.85 13.26 7.10
N ILE A 119 -24.38 12.32 6.27
CA ILE A 119 -25.17 11.74 5.18
C ILE A 119 -26.16 10.71 5.75
N LEU A 120 -25.67 9.79 6.59
CA LEU A 120 -26.42 8.71 7.23
C LEU A 120 -27.55 9.20 8.17
N ASP A 121 -27.42 10.41 8.72
CA ASP A 121 -28.43 11.06 9.57
C ASP A 121 -29.44 11.91 8.76
N ARG A 122 -29.02 12.44 7.61
CA ARG A 122 -29.86 13.31 6.75
C ARG A 122 -30.70 12.54 5.74
N ASP A 123 -30.21 11.40 5.28
CA ASP A 123 -30.94 10.45 4.43
C ASP A 123 -30.85 9.04 5.07
N PRO A 124 -31.74 8.72 6.03
CA PRO A 124 -31.71 7.44 6.74
C PRO A 124 -31.84 6.22 5.82
N ASP A 125 -32.60 6.33 4.74
CA ASP A 125 -32.91 5.22 3.82
C ASP A 125 -31.98 5.14 2.60
N HIS A 126 -30.85 5.88 2.62
CA HIS A 126 -29.91 5.98 1.50
C HIS A 126 -29.48 4.60 0.95
N PRO A 127 -29.58 4.32 -0.37
CA PRO A 127 -29.40 2.97 -0.93
C PRO A 127 -28.05 2.29 -0.68
N ARG A 128 -27.01 3.03 -0.29
CA ARG A 128 -25.68 2.49 0.06
C ARG A 128 -25.39 2.48 1.57
N ARG A 129 -26.41 2.53 2.43
CA ARG A 129 -26.25 2.58 3.90
C ARG A 129 -25.34 1.47 4.44
N ALA A 130 -25.50 0.23 4.00
CA ALA A 130 -24.67 -0.90 4.42
C ALA A 130 -23.18 -0.72 4.07
N ASP A 131 -22.88 -0.30 2.83
CA ASP A 131 -21.52 0.04 2.38
C ASP A 131 -20.94 1.19 3.20
N MET A 132 -21.72 2.26 3.41
CA MET A 132 -21.28 3.45 4.13
C MET A 132 -21.06 3.19 5.62
N MET A 133 -21.85 2.31 6.24
CA MET A 133 -21.64 1.87 7.62
C MET A 133 -20.45 0.92 7.72
N PHE A 134 -20.26 -0.03 6.79
CA PHE A 134 -19.05 -0.87 6.81
C PHE A 134 -17.78 -0.04 6.53
N GLN A 135 -17.82 0.90 5.59
CA GLN A 135 -16.71 1.83 5.35
C GLN A 135 -16.47 2.77 6.55
N LYS A 136 -17.51 3.23 7.26
CA LYS A 136 -17.35 3.91 8.55
C LYS A 136 -16.62 2.98 9.54
N ALA A 137 -17.05 1.72 9.66
CA ALA A 137 -16.44 0.76 10.59
C ALA A 137 -14.96 0.48 10.30
N GLU A 138 -14.56 0.26 9.04
CA GLU A 138 -13.15 0.09 8.66
C GLU A 138 -12.33 1.35 8.98
N LEU A 139 -12.84 2.54 8.64
CA LEU A 139 -12.16 3.82 8.95
C LEU A 139 -12.07 4.08 10.46
N THR A 140 -13.11 3.72 11.23
CA THR A 140 -13.11 3.77 12.70
C THR A 140 -12.12 2.75 13.28
N TYR A 141 -12.01 1.55 12.70
CA TYR A 141 -11.01 0.55 13.11
C TYR A 141 -9.59 1.05 12.85
N GLU A 142 -9.32 1.66 11.69
CA GLU A 142 -8.02 2.28 11.39
C GLU A 142 -7.68 3.42 12.35
N VAL A 143 -8.65 4.27 12.69
CA VAL A 143 -8.49 5.33 13.72
C VAL A 143 -8.15 4.73 15.07
N LEU A 144 -8.87 3.70 15.51
CA LEU A 144 -8.65 3.05 16.80
C LEU A 144 -7.37 2.19 16.83
N ASN A 145 -6.91 1.66 15.70
CA ASN A 145 -5.63 0.95 15.58
C ASN A 145 -4.45 1.92 15.58
N ALA A 146 -4.57 3.06 14.90
CA ALA A 146 -3.62 4.16 15.03
C ALA A 146 -3.52 4.62 16.50
N ASP A 147 -4.65 4.89 17.15
CA ASP A 147 -4.68 5.29 18.55
C ASP A 147 -4.05 4.24 19.46
N SER A 148 -4.40 2.96 19.29
CA SER A 148 -3.79 1.87 20.07
C SER A 148 -2.30 1.65 19.80
N LEU A 149 -1.79 1.98 18.61
CA LEU A 149 -0.36 1.92 18.33
C LEU A 149 0.40 3.12 18.94
N VAL A 150 -0.20 4.32 19.00
CA VAL A 150 0.33 5.43 19.81
C VAL A 150 0.32 5.06 21.29
N GLU A 151 -0.78 4.49 21.80
CA GLU A 151 -0.86 4.00 23.17
C GLU A 151 0.16 2.89 23.44
N ARG A 152 0.38 1.95 22.51
CA ARG A 152 1.43 0.92 22.65
C ARG A 152 2.83 1.50 22.59
N ALA A 153 3.08 2.55 21.82
CA ALA A 153 4.36 3.26 21.85
C ALA A 153 4.56 4.00 23.19
N GLU A 154 3.51 4.61 23.74
CA GLU A 154 3.54 5.23 25.07
C GLU A 154 3.62 4.20 26.21
N TRP A 155 3.05 3.02 26.04
CA TRP A 155 3.18 1.90 26.97
C TRP A 155 4.50 1.14 26.82
N MET A 156 5.08 1.04 25.64
CA MET A 156 6.48 0.62 25.51
C MET A 156 7.35 1.65 26.23
N LYS A 157 7.20 2.97 25.98
CA LYS A 157 7.85 4.02 26.79
C LYS A 157 7.62 3.87 28.30
N CYS A 158 6.44 3.45 28.72
CA CYS A 158 6.13 3.20 30.13
C CYS A 158 6.82 1.92 30.64
N LEU A 159 6.67 0.78 29.97
CA LEU A 159 7.43 -0.45 30.27
C LEU A 159 8.89 -0.10 30.36
N GLU A 160 9.45 0.56 29.37
CA GLU A 160 10.84 0.99 29.34
C GLU A 160 11.13 1.87 30.56
N ALA A 161 10.32 2.88 30.89
CA ALA A 161 10.41 3.63 32.16
C ALA A 161 10.32 2.74 33.43
N ALA A 162 9.62 1.61 33.37
CA ALA A 162 9.44 0.67 34.46
C ALA A 162 10.53 -0.42 34.57
N GLU A 163 11.10 -0.89 33.47
CA GLU A 163 12.26 -1.77 33.49
C GLU A 163 13.52 -0.97 33.84
N LYS A 164 13.60 0.32 33.41
CA LYS A 164 14.53 1.35 33.94
C LYS A 164 14.28 1.67 35.42
N LYS A 165 13.07 1.36 35.91
CA LYS A 165 12.61 1.52 37.30
C LYS A 165 12.49 2.98 37.75
N THR A 166 12.24 3.91 36.80
CA THR A 166 11.84 5.30 37.08
C THR A 166 10.34 5.42 37.40
N VAL A 167 9.54 4.44 36.95
CA VAL A 167 8.19 4.11 37.44
C VAL A 167 8.12 2.61 37.79
N ASP A 168 6.99 2.13 38.30
CA ASP A 168 6.78 0.69 38.55
C ASP A 168 6.15 0.01 37.31
N VAL A 169 6.57 -1.21 37.00
CA VAL A 169 5.97 -2.02 35.92
C VAL A 169 4.51 -2.36 36.23
N SER A 170 4.14 -2.44 37.51
CA SER A 170 2.73 -2.57 37.93
C SER A 170 1.88 -1.34 37.59
N SER A 171 2.50 -0.17 37.42
CA SER A 171 1.84 1.06 36.98
C SER A 171 1.73 1.19 35.45
N CYS A 172 2.59 0.49 34.70
CA CYS A 172 2.60 0.48 33.23
C CYS A 172 1.68 -0.60 32.65
N LYS A 173 0.39 -0.28 32.63
CA LYS A 173 -0.67 -1.15 32.10
C LYS A 173 -0.64 -1.23 30.58
N GLU A 174 -0.61 -2.45 30.03
CA GLU A 174 -0.66 -2.65 28.58
C GLU A 174 -2.00 -2.16 28.02
N PRO A 175 -2.01 -1.27 27.03
CA PRO A 175 -3.23 -0.81 26.38
C PRO A 175 -3.81 -1.96 25.57
N VAL A 176 -5.01 -2.39 25.96
CA VAL A 176 -5.81 -3.32 25.19
C VAL A 176 -6.65 -2.48 24.23
N PRO A 177 -6.41 -2.54 22.90
CA PRO A 177 -7.16 -1.73 21.93
C PRO A 177 -8.66 -1.90 22.10
N ASP A 178 -9.38 -0.82 22.39
CA ASP A 178 -10.84 -0.85 22.38
C ASP A 178 -11.40 -0.50 21.00
N TYR A 179 -11.52 -1.52 20.16
CA TYR A 179 -12.20 -1.43 18.88
C TYR A 179 -13.74 -1.28 18.99
N SER A 180 -14.31 -1.05 20.19
CA SER A 180 -15.75 -1.14 20.46
C SER A 180 -16.64 -0.43 19.43
N GLU A 181 -16.39 0.84 19.08
CA GLU A 181 -17.22 1.53 18.08
C GLU A 181 -17.16 0.83 16.71
N ALA A 182 -15.96 0.47 16.22
CA ALA A 182 -15.82 -0.26 14.97
C ALA A 182 -16.49 -1.64 15.03
N LEU A 183 -16.29 -2.40 16.12
CA LEU A 183 -16.90 -3.72 16.31
C LEU A 183 -18.43 -3.63 16.44
N ASP A 184 -18.96 -2.57 17.04
CA ASP A 184 -20.41 -2.36 17.17
C ASP A 184 -21.03 -1.88 15.85
N ILE A 185 -20.30 -1.13 15.01
CA ILE A 185 -20.73 -0.87 13.63
C ILE A 185 -20.63 -2.15 12.78
N TYR A 186 -19.61 -3.00 12.92
CA TYR A 186 -19.56 -4.32 12.27
C TYR A 186 -20.73 -5.21 12.71
N LYS A 187 -21.06 -5.26 14.01
CA LYS A 187 -22.25 -5.96 14.55
C LYS A 187 -23.54 -5.34 14.00
N ALA A 188 -23.65 -4.03 13.93
CA ALA A 188 -24.81 -3.35 13.34
C ALA A 188 -24.96 -3.67 11.85
N VAL A 189 -23.87 -3.77 11.08
CA VAL A 189 -23.91 -4.22 9.69
C VAL A 189 -24.37 -5.68 9.59
N LEU A 190 -23.82 -6.57 10.43
CA LEU A 190 -24.22 -7.98 10.54
C LEU A 190 -25.70 -8.16 10.92
N GLN A 191 -26.27 -7.26 11.73
CA GLN A 191 -27.65 -7.34 12.24
C GLN A 191 -28.67 -6.64 11.34
N GLN A 192 -28.37 -5.42 10.87
CA GLN A 192 -29.29 -4.57 10.10
C GLN A 192 -29.24 -4.89 8.60
N PHE A 193 -28.11 -5.40 8.10
CA PHE A 193 -27.93 -5.79 6.69
C PHE A 193 -27.50 -7.26 6.56
N PRO A 194 -28.30 -8.24 7.04
CA PRO A 194 -27.94 -9.67 7.01
C PRO A 194 -27.85 -10.29 5.60
N SER A 195 -28.12 -9.50 4.55
CA SER A 195 -27.89 -9.86 3.13
C SER A 195 -26.77 -9.04 2.47
N TYR A 196 -25.93 -8.36 3.26
CA TYR A 196 -24.74 -7.66 2.75
C TYR A 196 -23.73 -8.66 2.14
N PRO A 197 -23.12 -8.39 0.96
CA PRO A 197 -22.30 -9.39 0.29
C PRO A 197 -20.96 -9.78 0.97
N ARG A 198 -20.39 -8.94 1.85
CA ARG A 198 -19.02 -9.10 2.41
C ARG A 198 -18.98 -9.65 3.84
N LEU A 199 -20.01 -10.35 4.30
CA LEU A 199 -20.11 -10.76 5.72
C LEU A 199 -19.05 -11.77 6.19
N ASP A 200 -18.37 -12.50 5.30
CA ASP A 200 -17.25 -13.38 5.68
C ASP A 200 -16.02 -12.55 6.09
N GLU A 201 -15.72 -11.51 5.33
CA GLU A 201 -14.67 -10.54 5.62
C GLU A 201 -14.96 -9.75 6.90
N VAL A 202 -16.21 -9.31 7.10
CA VAL A 202 -16.66 -8.68 8.37
C VAL A 202 -16.44 -9.64 9.56
N ILE A 203 -16.70 -10.94 9.39
CA ILE A 203 -16.51 -11.95 10.45
C ILE A 203 -15.04 -12.27 10.69
N PHE A 204 -14.18 -12.28 9.66
CA PHE A 204 -12.74 -12.44 9.84
C PHE A 204 -12.13 -11.22 10.54
N ARG A 205 -12.45 -9.99 10.11
CA ARG A 205 -11.99 -8.75 10.75
C ARG A 205 -12.47 -8.65 12.20
N LEU A 206 -13.71 -9.02 12.48
CA LEU A 206 -14.23 -9.16 13.85
C LEU A 206 -13.45 -10.23 14.64
N GLY A 207 -13.14 -11.38 14.04
CA GLY A 207 -12.38 -12.46 14.68
C GLY A 207 -10.94 -12.08 15.02
N ASP A 208 -10.18 -11.56 14.06
CA ASP A 208 -8.80 -11.07 14.24
C ASP A 208 -8.74 -9.87 15.21
N GLY A 209 -9.65 -8.90 15.06
CA GLY A 209 -9.79 -7.78 15.98
C GLY A 209 -10.10 -8.22 17.42
N LEU A 210 -10.87 -9.30 17.60
CA LEU A 210 -11.11 -9.90 18.92
C LEU A 210 -9.93 -10.73 19.44
N MET A 211 -9.10 -11.35 18.59
CA MET A 211 -7.83 -11.98 19.03
C MET A 211 -6.88 -10.91 19.58
N LYS A 212 -6.75 -9.79 18.85
CA LYS A 212 -5.88 -8.65 19.16
C LYS A 212 -6.36 -7.81 20.35
N ALA A 213 -7.67 -7.69 20.54
CA ALA A 213 -8.30 -7.12 21.74
C ALA A 213 -8.40 -8.13 22.91
N GLU A 214 -7.57 -9.17 22.93
CA GLU A 214 -7.45 -10.23 23.97
C GLU A 214 -8.73 -11.05 24.26
N LYS A 215 -9.85 -10.77 23.58
CA LYS A 215 -11.14 -11.49 23.64
C LYS A 215 -11.08 -12.84 22.90
N LYS A 216 -9.97 -13.56 23.06
CA LYS A 216 -9.57 -14.78 22.31
C LYS A 216 -10.65 -15.87 22.29
N LYS A 217 -11.52 -15.96 23.31
CA LYS A 217 -12.64 -16.93 23.32
C LYS A 217 -13.82 -16.51 22.44
N GLU A 218 -14.15 -15.21 22.36
CA GLU A 218 -15.11 -14.71 21.37
C GLU A 218 -14.49 -14.75 19.97
N ALA A 219 -13.21 -14.38 19.87
CA ALA A 219 -12.43 -14.43 18.64
C ALA A 219 -12.43 -15.83 18.00
N ILE A 220 -12.05 -16.86 18.76
CA ILE A 220 -12.10 -18.27 18.34
C ILE A 220 -13.54 -18.70 18.05
N SER A 221 -14.57 -18.12 18.69
CA SER A 221 -15.97 -18.37 18.31
C SER A 221 -16.29 -17.81 16.91
N PHE A 222 -15.90 -16.58 16.60
CA PHE A 222 -16.09 -15.96 15.28
C PHE A 222 -15.20 -16.60 14.19
N LEU A 223 -13.95 -16.97 14.50
CA LEU A 223 -13.04 -17.68 13.60
C LEU A 223 -13.50 -19.14 13.38
N THR A 224 -13.98 -19.85 14.40
CA THR A 224 -14.63 -21.16 14.21
C THR A 224 -15.90 -21.01 13.36
N ARG A 225 -16.68 -19.93 13.54
CA ARG A 225 -17.82 -19.60 12.68
C ARG A 225 -17.39 -19.24 11.24
N LEU A 226 -16.23 -18.64 11.04
CA LEU A 226 -15.63 -18.39 9.72
C LEU A 226 -15.30 -19.72 9.03
N VAL A 227 -14.47 -20.56 9.67
CA VAL A 227 -14.07 -21.89 9.18
C VAL A 227 -15.29 -22.77 8.88
N LYS A 228 -16.33 -22.71 9.73
CA LYS A 228 -17.54 -23.54 9.60
C LYS A 228 -18.58 -23.02 8.60
N ASN A 229 -18.89 -21.72 8.62
CA ASN A 229 -19.99 -21.16 7.82
C ASN A 229 -19.52 -20.57 6.48
N TYR A 230 -18.22 -20.26 6.35
CA TYR A 230 -17.63 -19.69 5.14
C TYR A 230 -16.41 -20.51 4.67
N PRO A 231 -16.57 -21.83 4.38
CA PRO A 231 -15.47 -22.76 4.06
C PRO A 231 -14.78 -22.51 2.70
N LYS A 232 -15.02 -21.36 2.06
CA LYS A 232 -14.32 -20.87 0.88
C LYS A 232 -13.61 -19.53 1.12
N SER A 233 -13.57 -19.05 2.37
CA SER A 233 -12.82 -17.85 2.72
C SER A 233 -11.31 -18.08 2.55
N LYS A 234 -10.56 -17.04 2.20
CA LYS A 234 -9.12 -17.12 1.97
C LYS A 234 -8.28 -17.20 3.27
N TYR A 235 -8.88 -16.89 4.42
CA TYR A 235 -8.21 -16.73 5.72
C TYR A 235 -8.15 -18.02 6.55
N LEU A 236 -7.93 -19.18 5.93
CA LEU A 236 -8.02 -20.49 6.60
C LEU A 236 -6.69 -21.05 7.16
N PRO A 237 -5.53 -21.01 6.45
CA PRO A 237 -4.28 -21.58 6.99
C PRO A 237 -3.81 -20.85 8.25
N ASP A 238 -3.90 -19.52 8.24
CA ASP A 238 -3.60 -18.62 9.34
C ASP A 238 -4.52 -18.90 10.53
N ALA A 239 -5.81 -19.17 10.27
CA ALA A 239 -6.74 -19.61 11.30
C ALA A 239 -6.35 -20.99 11.86
N TYR A 240 -5.90 -21.95 11.04
CA TYR A 240 -5.44 -23.27 11.52
C TYR A 240 -4.13 -23.23 12.30
N VAL A 241 -3.15 -22.41 11.91
CA VAL A 241 -1.93 -22.21 12.71
C VAL A 241 -2.24 -21.40 13.96
N THR A 242 -3.06 -20.34 13.89
CA THR A 242 -3.48 -19.61 15.11
C THR A 242 -4.27 -20.51 16.07
N ILE A 243 -5.13 -21.41 15.56
CA ILE A 243 -5.82 -22.44 16.36
C ILE A 243 -4.83 -23.51 16.85
N GLY A 244 -3.82 -23.85 16.06
CA GLY A 244 -2.86 -24.93 16.35
C GLY A 244 -1.76 -24.54 17.33
N ASP A 245 -1.16 -23.37 17.18
CA ASP A 245 -0.35 -22.71 18.20
C ASP A 245 -1.22 -22.46 19.44
N PHE A 246 -2.45 -21.93 19.32
CA PHE A 246 -3.34 -21.82 20.49
C PHE A 246 -3.55 -23.17 21.19
N TRP A 247 -3.74 -24.28 20.46
CA TRP A 247 -3.83 -25.62 21.05
C TRP A 247 -2.50 -26.16 21.56
N PHE A 248 -1.35 -25.79 20.97
CA PHE A 248 -0.01 -26.16 21.43
C PHE A 248 0.34 -25.44 22.73
N ASP A 249 -0.02 -24.15 22.82
CA ASP A 249 0.03 -23.31 24.00
C ASP A 249 -0.96 -23.79 25.08
N GLN A 250 -2.15 -24.27 24.68
CA GLN A 250 -3.09 -24.99 25.58
C GLN A 250 -2.62 -26.43 25.86
N LYS A 251 -1.50 -26.87 25.27
CA LYS A 251 -0.90 -28.21 25.37
C LYS A 251 -1.84 -29.38 25.07
N LEU A 252 -2.88 -29.14 24.27
CA LEU A 252 -3.67 -30.20 23.66
C LEU A 252 -2.87 -30.80 22.51
N LEU A 253 -1.75 -31.48 22.80
CA LEU A 253 -0.81 -31.97 21.79
C LEU A 253 -1.44 -32.91 20.74
N VAL A 254 -2.60 -33.51 21.02
CA VAL A 254 -3.44 -34.13 19.99
C VAL A 254 -4.05 -33.05 19.08
N ALA A 255 -4.93 -32.17 19.58
CA ALA A 255 -5.52 -31.08 18.78
C ALA A 255 -4.50 -30.12 18.13
N ALA A 256 -3.30 -30.00 18.70
CA ALA A 256 -2.19 -29.19 18.20
C ALA A 256 -1.32 -29.94 17.20
N SER A 257 -0.99 -31.21 17.44
CA SER A 257 -0.38 -32.05 16.40
C SER A 257 -1.33 -32.19 15.22
N ASP A 258 -2.63 -32.33 15.47
CA ASP A 258 -3.69 -32.35 14.46
C ASP A 258 -3.76 -31.00 13.74
N SER A 259 -3.80 -29.86 14.43
CA SER A 259 -3.82 -28.54 13.77
C SER A 259 -2.52 -28.21 13.04
N TYR A 260 -1.35 -28.65 13.53
CA TYR A 260 -0.09 -28.60 12.79
C TYR A 260 -0.09 -29.59 11.61
N LYS A 261 -0.73 -30.76 11.71
CA LYS A 261 -0.95 -31.69 10.58
C LYS A 261 -1.96 -31.13 9.57
N GLU A 262 -2.97 -30.35 9.99
CA GLU A 262 -3.84 -29.57 9.11
C GLU A 262 -3.05 -28.45 8.43
N ALA A 263 -2.18 -27.73 9.17
CA ALA A 263 -1.26 -26.73 8.60
C ALA A 263 -0.30 -27.35 7.57
N LEU A 264 0.28 -28.52 7.87
CA LEU A 264 1.14 -29.31 6.97
C LEU A 264 0.42 -29.83 5.70
N LYS A 265 -0.91 -29.74 5.61
CA LYS A 265 -1.63 -29.98 4.34
C LYS A 265 -1.52 -28.78 3.39
N PHE A 266 -1.31 -27.56 3.90
CA PHE A 266 -1.05 -26.35 3.10
C PHE A 266 0.44 -26.24 2.72
N LYS A 267 0.92 -27.26 2.01
CA LYS A 267 2.34 -27.42 1.60
C LYS A 267 2.87 -26.24 0.77
N GLY A 268 4.18 -25.98 0.87
CA GLY A 268 4.83 -24.86 0.16
C GLY A 268 4.65 -23.50 0.85
N THR A 269 4.30 -23.51 2.13
CA THR A 269 4.33 -22.34 3.03
C THR A 269 5.55 -22.46 3.97
N PRO A 270 6.22 -21.37 4.38
CA PRO A 270 7.34 -21.42 5.35
C PRO A 270 6.86 -21.63 6.81
N LEU A 271 5.69 -22.26 6.95
CA LEU A 271 5.14 -22.75 8.21
C LEU A 271 5.19 -24.30 8.24
N ALA A 272 5.77 -24.93 7.20
CA ALA A 272 5.76 -26.37 6.99
C ALA A 272 7.07 -27.06 7.42
N GLY A 273 8.24 -26.44 7.22
CA GLY A 273 9.45 -26.85 7.92
C GLY A 273 9.25 -26.66 9.41
N TYR A 274 8.84 -25.44 9.82
CA TYR A 274 8.35 -25.12 11.17
C TYR A 274 7.47 -26.25 11.72
N ALA A 275 6.30 -26.49 11.13
CA ALA A 275 5.40 -27.54 11.62
C ALA A 275 5.96 -28.97 11.53
N ASN A 276 6.97 -29.26 10.69
CA ASN A 276 7.56 -30.61 10.58
C ASN A 276 8.71 -30.87 11.55
N TYR A 277 9.47 -29.87 12.01
CA TYR A 277 10.30 -30.04 13.21
C TYR A 277 9.45 -30.06 14.46
N LYS A 278 8.40 -29.22 14.52
CA LYS A 278 7.36 -29.34 15.54
C LYS A 278 6.74 -30.74 15.49
N LEU A 279 6.70 -31.40 14.32
CA LEU A 279 6.30 -32.81 14.19
C LEU A 279 7.40 -33.80 14.61
N ALA A 280 8.66 -33.66 14.16
CA ALA A 280 9.78 -34.52 14.58
C ALA A 280 10.01 -34.47 16.10
N TRP A 281 9.75 -33.32 16.72
CA TRP A 281 9.73 -33.17 18.17
C TRP A 281 8.43 -33.66 18.79
N VAL A 282 7.25 -33.44 18.20
CA VAL A 282 6.04 -34.15 18.62
C VAL A 282 6.21 -35.69 18.51
N LEU A 283 7.14 -36.20 17.68
CA LEU A 283 7.48 -37.61 17.52
C LEU A 283 8.55 -38.12 18.50
N TYR A 284 9.66 -37.42 18.73
CA TYR A 284 10.60 -37.77 19.81
C TYR A 284 9.91 -37.64 21.18
N ASN A 285 9.07 -36.61 21.35
CA ASN A 285 8.18 -36.46 22.51
C ASN A 285 6.99 -37.46 22.50
N GLN A 286 6.93 -38.38 21.52
CA GLN A 286 6.10 -39.59 21.56
C GLN A 286 6.88 -40.86 21.96
N GLY A 287 8.24 -40.86 21.98
CA GLY A 287 9.02 -41.72 22.90
C GLY A 287 10.24 -42.51 22.39
N GLU A 288 10.69 -42.36 21.15
CA GLU A 288 11.51 -43.40 20.49
C GLU A 288 13.05 -43.18 20.52
N PHE A 289 13.80 -43.79 21.45
CA PHE A 289 15.26 -43.57 21.58
C PHE A 289 16.13 -44.03 20.41
N ARG A 290 15.73 -45.04 19.63
CA ARG A 290 16.49 -45.44 18.45
C ARG A 290 15.84 -44.97 17.16
N GLU A 291 14.52 -44.89 17.09
CA GLU A 291 13.86 -44.31 15.92
C GLU A 291 13.90 -42.77 15.90
N ALA A 292 14.28 -42.08 16.99
CA ALA A 292 14.74 -40.68 16.96
C ALA A 292 16.27 -40.54 16.88
N VAL A 293 17.09 -41.52 17.26
CA VAL A 293 18.50 -41.54 16.80
C VAL A 293 18.57 -41.85 15.30
N ASN A 294 17.49 -42.38 14.72
CA ASN A 294 17.19 -42.32 13.29
C ASN A 294 16.58 -40.96 12.92
N THR A 295 15.44 -40.50 13.47
CA THR A 295 14.78 -39.25 12.98
C THR A 295 15.44 -37.90 13.33
N PHE A 296 16.33 -37.82 14.32
CA PHE A 296 17.28 -36.70 14.41
C PHE A 296 18.37 -36.79 13.37
N LYS A 297 18.73 -38.00 12.90
CA LYS A 297 19.52 -38.17 11.68
C LYS A 297 18.67 -37.96 10.44
N ASP A 298 17.36 -38.19 10.44
CA ASP A 298 16.48 -37.74 9.35
C ASP A 298 16.45 -36.21 9.28
N VAL A 299 16.59 -35.50 10.41
CA VAL A 299 16.72 -34.03 10.50
C VAL A 299 18.14 -33.55 10.17
N ILE A 300 19.20 -34.23 10.65
CA ILE A 300 20.58 -33.95 10.23
C ILE A 300 20.66 -34.07 8.71
N GLU A 301 20.12 -35.16 8.18
CA GLU A 301 20.00 -35.42 6.76
C GLU A 301 19.01 -34.46 6.07
N LEU A 302 17.93 -33.98 6.72
CA LEU A 302 16.94 -33.07 6.10
C LEU A 302 17.61 -31.83 5.53
N VAL A 303 18.57 -31.24 6.24
CA VAL A 303 19.27 -30.01 5.80
C VAL A 303 20.75 -30.20 5.50
N GLU A 304 21.41 -31.29 5.90
CA GLU A 304 22.60 -31.75 5.14
C GLU A 304 22.24 -32.03 3.66
N LYS A 305 20.97 -32.32 3.34
CA LYS A 305 20.44 -32.47 1.96
C LYS A 305 19.76 -31.22 1.35
N ALA A 306 19.51 -30.13 2.08
CA ALA A 306 18.69 -29.00 1.58
C ALA A 306 19.47 -27.91 0.78
N PRO A 307 18.85 -27.19 -0.20
CA PRO A 307 19.54 -26.17 -1.00
C PRO A 307 19.75 -24.80 -0.30
N PRO A 308 20.78 -23.99 -0.67
CA PRO A 308 21.28 -22.86 0.14
C PRO A 308 20.34 -21.68 0.50
N ASN A 309 19.57 -21.09 -0.43
CA ASN A 309 18.98 -19.75 -0.25
C ASN A 309 17.44 -19.72 -0.26
N SER A 310 16.77 -20.86 -0.05
CA SER A 310 15.32 -20.97 -0.22
C SER A 310 14.50 -20.40 0.95
N GLU A 311 13.19 -20.33 0.75
CA GLU A 311 12.19 -20.24 1.82
C GLU A 311 12.22 -21.44 2.81
N ILE A 312 13.05 -22.45 2.53
CA ILE A 312 13.37 -23.57 3.45
C ILE A 312 14.86 -23.52 3.86
N ARG A 313 15.53 -22.36 3.75
CA ARG A 313 16.88 -22.13 4.31
C ARG A 313 17.16 -20.78 5.08
N LYS A 314 16.20 -20.21 5.85
CA LYS A 314 16.42 -19.16 6.93
C LYS A 314 15.89 -19.34 8.43
N LEU A 315 15.16 -20.44 8.81
CA LEU A 315 14.54 -20.94 10.08
C LEU A 315 14.01 -22.45 10.02
N SER A 316 14.86 -23.48 9.79
CA SER A 316 14.68 -24.96 9.76
C SER A 316 16.04 -25.72 9.93
N PHE A 317 16.08 -27.06 9.92
CA PHE A 317 16.78 -27.91 10.91
C PHE A 317 17.81 -28.88 10.31
N ALA A 318 19.01 -28.93 10.89
CA ALA A 318 20.24 -29.41 10.23
C ALA A 318 21.19 -30.23 11.14
N ASN A 319 22.51 -30.02 10.96
CA ASN A 319 23.77 -30.51 11.58
C ASN A 319 23.80 -30.71 13.13
N GLN A 320 22.71 -31.20 13.71
CA GLN A 320 22.28 -30.89 15.07
C GLN A 320 21.90 -32.17 15.85
N ALA A 321 22.78 -33.21 15.78
CA ALA A 321 22.73 -34.47 16.57
C ALA A 321 24.13 -35.16 16.67
N LEU A 322 24.34 -36.16 17.55
CA LEU A 322 25.66 -36.83 17.73
C LEU A 322 25.66 -38.33 18.16
N ASN A 323 26.47 -38.74 19.17
CA ASN A 323 27.05 -40.10 19.32
C ASN A 323 27.24 -40.60 20.80
N ASP A 324 27.34 -41.92 21.02
CA ASP A 324 27.42 -42.63 22.33
C ASP A 324 28.86 -43.08 22.79
N LEU A 325 28.94 -43.81 23.93
CA LEU A 325 30.06 -44.67 24.48
C LEU A 325 31.09 -44.08 25.50
N ILE A 326 31.56 -44.94 26.45
CA ILE A 326 32.67 -44.71 27.42
C ILE A 326 33.24 -46.07 27.98
N VAL A 327 34.14 -46.12 28.98
CA VAL A 327 34.92 -47.31 29.43
C VAL A 327 35.15 -47.44 30.96
N SER A 328 35.43 -48.67 31.47
CA SER A 328 35.66 -49.04 32.90
C SER A 328 36.73 -50.15 33.09
N TRP A 329 37.11 -50.55 34.33
CA TRP A 329 38.12 -51.63 34.59
C TRP A 329 37.80 -52.73 35.64
N ALA A 330 38.67 -53.04 36.64
CA ALA A 330 38.69 -54.33 37.37
C ALA A 330 39.25 -54.33 38.83
N GLU A 331 38.82 -55.32 39.65
CA GLU A 331 38.58 -55.18 41.12
C GLU A 331 38.97 -56.44 41.95
N ILE A 332 39.90 -56.39 42.93
CA ILE A 332 40.23 -57.55 43.82
C ILE A 332 40.61 -57.08 45.25
N ASP A 333 39.95 -57.59 46.29
CA ASP A 333 39.84 -56.96 47.63
C ASP A 333 40.96 -57.26 48.67
N GLY A 334 41.00 -56.52 49.79
CA GLY A 334 41.85 -56.67 50.99
C GLY A 334 43.35 -56.33 50.80
N GLY A 335 43.83 -56.60 49.59
CA GLY A 335 45.23 -56.74 49.27
C GLY A 335 46.10 -55.50 49.20
N TRP A 336 45.84 -54.37 49.91
CA TRP A 336 46.98 -53.45 50.15
C TRP A 336 48.10 -54.18 50.90
N LYS A 337 47.70 -55.15 51.75
CA LYS A 337 48.60 -55.91 52.62
C LYS A 337 49.56 -56.73 51.77
N GLU A 338 49.12 -57.06 50.55
CA GLU A 338 49.87 -57.71 49.49
C GLU A 338 50.42 -56.75 48.42
N ALA A 339 49.84 -55.56 48.18
CA ALA A 339 50.34 -54.55 47.22
C ALA A 339 51.66 -53.91 47.69
N ARG A 340 51.87 -53.92 49.00
CA ARG A 340 53.18 -53.88 49.68
C ARG A 340 54.27 -54.79 49.06
N ASP A 341 53.91 -55.80 48.25
CA ASP A 341 54.80 -56.72 47.51
C ASP A 341 54.42 -56.92 46.02
N TYR A 342 53.12 -56.93 45.67
CA TYR A 342 52.59 -57.16 44.31
C TYR A 342 53.01 -56.10 43.28
N LEU A 343 53.65 -55.00 43.71
CA LEU A 343 54.52 -54.24 42.82
C LEU A 343 55.85 -54.97 42.55
N ILE A 344 56.90 -54.72 43.35
CA ILE A 344 58.32 -55.13 43.18
C ILE A 344 58.87 -54.90 41.76
N LYS A 345 58.49 -55.74 40.79
CA LYS A 345 58.72 -55.58 39.35
C LYS A 345 58.17 -54.25 38.80
N LYS A 346 57.17 -53.64 39.46
CA LYS A 346 56.52 -52.37 39.05
C LYS A 346 56.40 -51.32 40.18
N LYS A 347 57.40 -51.19 41.07
CA LYS A 347 57.42 -50.25 42.24
C LYS A 347 58.12 -50.90 43.45
N ASP A 348 58.75 -50.17 44.36
CA ASP A 348 59.81 -50.68 45.24
C ASP A 348 59.56 -50.52 46.76
N LYS A 349 60.06 -51.49 47.56
CA LYS A 349 59.88 -51.59 49.03
C LYS A 349 61.03 -50.88 49.81
N THR A 350 61.12 -50.84 51.15
CA THR A 350 60.25 -51.39 52.23
C THR A 350 60.17 -50.52 53.51
N TYR A 351 60.96 -49.45 53.61
CA TYR A 351 61.29 -48.75 54.86
C TYR A 351 60.18 -47.81 55.39
N ALA A 352 59.36 -48.33 56.32
CA ALA A 352 58.55 -47.60 57.30
C ALA A 352 57.77 -46.38 56.73
N LYS A 353 57.72 -45.25 57.46
CA LYS A 353 56.89 -44.05 57.18
C LYS A 353 57.04 -43.46 55.76
N LYS A 354 58.11 -43.78 55.01
CA LYS A 354 58.36 -43.34 53.62
C LYS A 354 57.87 -44.35 52.55
N LYS A 355 57.64 -45.61 52.93
CA LYS A 355 57.20 -46.70 52.04
C LYS A 355 55.84 -47.26 52.36
N LEU A 356 55.46 -47.25 53.63
CA LEU A 356 54.06 -47.31 54.04
C LEU A 356 53.29 -46.07 53.50
N ARG A 357 54.00 -44.98 53.12
CA ARG A 357 53.53 -43.98 52.15
C ARG A 357 53.35 -44.55 50.73
N GLN A 358 54.40 -45.02 50.04
CA GLN A 358 54.29 -45.66 48.70
C GLN A 358 53.31 -46.86 48.60
N MET A 359 52.89 -47.40 49.73
CA MET A 359 51.97 -48.53 49.88
C MET A 359 50.59 -48.06 50.29
N ALA A 360 50.45 -47.02 51.13
CA ALA A 360 49.21 -46.26 51.26
C ALA A 360 48.72 -45.78 49.89
N SER A 361 49.64 -45.26 49.08
CA SER A 361 49.52 -45.01 47.64
C SER A 361 49.36 -46.29 46.78
N LEU A 362 48.80 -47.36 47.36
CA LEU A 362 48.26 -48.54 46.70
C LEU A 362 46.88 -48.96 47.25
N TYR A 363 46.50 -48.70 48.51
CA TYR A 363 45.08 -48.82 48.91
C TYR A 363 44.25 -47.72 48.28
N GLU A 364 44.83 -46.52 48.20
CA GLU A 364 44.40 -45.39 47.38
C GLU A 364 44.17 -45.79 45.91
N ASN A 365 45.00 -46.68 45.37
CA ASN A 365 44.87 -47.22 44.01
C ASN A 365 44.00 -48.50 43.94
N ASP A 366 43.55 -49.05 45.07
CA ASP A 366 42.79 -50.30 45.17
C ASP A 366 41.35 -50.07 45.69
N GLY A 367 41.00 -48.86 46.15
CA GLY A 367 39.73 -48.57 46.84
C GLY A 367 39.61 -49.15 48.27
N LYS A 368 40.69 -49.70 48.83
CA LYS A 368 40.67 -50.52 50.08
C LYS A 368 40.95 -49.71 51.35
N ASN A 369 40.38 -48.51 51.45
CA ASN A 369 41.11 -47.42 52.09
C ASN A 369 41.09 -47.42 53.63
N GLU A 370 40.15 -48.10 54.30
CA GLU A 370 39.97 -47.99 55.76
C GLU A 370 41.28 -48.13 56.55
N PRO A 371 42.08 -49.21 56.39
CA PRO A 371 43.24 -49.34 57.24
C PRO A 371 44.46 -48.50 56.76
N ARG A 372 44.41 -47.79 55.60
CA ARG A 372 45.44 -46.80 55.21
C ARG A 372 45.40 -45.63 56.19
N ILE A 373 44.19 -45.23 56.55
CA ILE A 373 43.88 -44.16 57.50
C ILE A 373 44.54 -44.48 58.83
N GLU A 374 44.29 -45.69 59.37
CA GLU A 374 44.78 -46.17 60.66
C GLU A 374 46.30 -45.95 60.83
N LEU A 375 47.08 -46.21 59.77
CA LEU A 375 48.54 -46.03 59.79
C LEU A 375 48.93 -44.56 60.04
N PHE A 376 48.27 -43.61 59.40
CA PHE A 376 48.64 -42.20 59.50
C PHE A 376 47.99 -41.49 60.69
N GLU A 377 46.76 -41.83 61.09
CA GLU A 377 46.12 -41.21 62.26
C GLU A 377 46.92 -41.46 63.54
N TYR A 378 47.49 -42.67 63.67
CA TYR A 378 48.46 -42.99 64.72
C TYR A 378 49.67 -42.05 64.75
N MET A 379 50.17 -41.58 63.60
CA MET A 379 51.38 -40.75 63.54
C MET A 379 51.19 -39.31 64.02
N LEU A 380 49.95 -38.81 64.10
CA LEU A 380 49.65 -37.40 64.42
C LEU A 380 49.27 -37.14 65.87
N SER A 381 48.81 -38.17 66.59
CA SER A 381 48.59 -38.05 68.03
C SER A 381 49.88 -38.17 68.85
N ASP A 382 50.97 -38.66 68.24
CA ASP A 382 52.25 -39.01 68.87
C ASP A 382 53.13 -37.76 69.09
N ASP A 383 53.28 -36.91 68.06
CA ASP A 383 53.90 -35.58 68.16
C ASP A 383 53.00 -34.50 67.54
N PRO A 384 52.26 -33.74 68.38
CA PRO A 384 51.35 -32.70 67.89
C PRO A 384 52.03 -31.49 67.22
N VAL A 385 53.22 -31.08 67.65
CA VAL A 385 53.86 -29.86 67.13
C VAL A 385 54.90 -30.15 66.04
N ASP A 386 55.04 -31.41 65.62
CA ASP A 386 55.88 -31.86 64.52
C ASP A 386 55.69 -30.95 63.27
N PRO A 387 56.75 -30.31 62.74
CA PRO A 387 56.69 -29.61 61.47
C PRO A 387 56.39 -30.53 60.26
N LYS A 388 56.41 -31.85 60.44
CA LYS A 388 55.96 -32.85 59.47
C LYS A 388 54.48 -33.26 59.60
N ALA A 389 53.72 -32.72 60.54
CA ALA A 389 52.28 -32.96 60.67
C ALA A 389 51.46 -32.83 59.35
N PRO A 390 51.75 -31.88 58.43
CA PRO A 390 51.03 -31.82 57.14
C PRO A 390 51.18 -33.08 56.27
N ASP A 391 52.39 -33.65 56.15
CA ASP A 391 52.67 -34.90 55.40
C ASP A 391 51.85 -36.10 55.90
N TYR A 392 51.29 -36.00 57.12
CA TYR A 392 50.55 -37.07 57.76
C TYR A 392 49.03 -36.83 57.65
N TRP A 393 48.56 -35.58 57.81
CA TRP A 393 47.13 -35.24 57.66
C TRP A 393 46.65 -35.45 56.22
N GLU A 394 47.47 -35.08 55.24
CA GLU A 394 47.26 -35.29 53.80
C GLU A 394 46.86 -36.76 53.53
N ALA A 395 47.73 -37.68 53.94
CA ALA A 395 47.55 -39.10 53.69
C ALA A 395 46.49 -39.80 54.56
N ILE A 396 45.93 -39.13 55.58
CA ILE A 396 44.70 -39.54 56.30
C ILE A 396 43.45 -39.14 55.51
N ILE A 397 43.45 -37.89 55.04
CA ILE A 397 42.30 -37.25 54.42
C ILE A 397 42.00 -37.96 53.10
N ASP A 398 42.98 -38.10 52.20
CA ASP A 398 42.81 -38.87 50.96
C ASP A 398 42.30 -40.30 51.19
N ALA A 399 42.69 -40.91 52.32
CA ALA A 399 42.34 -42.28 52.65
C ALA A 399 40.88 -42.40 53.15
N ARG A 400 40.42 -41.49 54.01
CA ARG A 400 39.03 -41.46 54.49
C ARG A 400 38.04 -41.20 53.35
N LYS A 401 38.45 -40.36 52.41
CA LYS A 401 37.68 -39.95 51.24
C LYS A 401 37.11 -41.12 50.44
N THR A 402 38.01 -41.99 49.99
CA THR A 402 37.75 -43.02 48.98
C THR A 402 36.89 -44.19 49.50
N ILE A 403 36.51 -44.19 50.79
CA ILE A 403 35.53 -45.14 51.36
C ILE A 403 34.08 -44.73 51.08
N GLY A 404 33.82 -43.46 50.80
CA GLY A 404 32.45 -42.95 50.65
C GLY A 404 31.66 -42.82 51.97
N VAL A 405 32.24 -43.17 53.13
CA VAL A 405 31.75 -42.72 54.45
C VAL A 405 32.16 -41.25 54.62
N ARG A 406 31.47 -40.42 53.83
CA ARG A 406 31.66 -39.00 53.60
C ARG A 406 31.99 -38.24 54.88
N GLU A 407 31.18 -38.40 55.91
CA GLU A 407 31.28 -37.65 57.17
C GLU A 407 32.63 -37.85 57.89
N LYS A 408 33.24 -39.05 57.83
CA LYS A 408 34.58 -39.30 58.38
C LYS A 408 35.65 -38.48 57.67
N TRP A 409 35.55 -38.35 56.35
CA TRP A 409 36.54 -37.66 55.52
C TRP A 409 36.56 -36.16 55.82
N GLU A 410 35.39 -35.55 55.78
CA GLU A 410 35.21 -34.11 55.92
C GLU A 410 35.53 -33.64 57.34
N ASP A 411 35.25 -34.48 58.35
CA ASP A 411 35.69 -34.31 59.73
C ASP A 411 37.22 -34.17 59.83
N SER A 412 37.99 -35.04 59.15
CA SER A 412 39.45 -34.94 59.11
C SER A 412 39.95 -33.70 58.36
N VAL A 413 39.32 -33.30 57.25
CA VAL A 413 39.64 -32.04 56.55
C VAL A 413 39.46 -30.84 57.47
N ARG A 414 38.29 -30.73 58.12
CA ARG A 414 37.94 -29.59 58.96
C ARG A 414 38.79 -29.53 60.24
N LYS A 415 39.10 -30.69 60.84
CA LYS A 415 40.03 -30.79 61.98
C LYS A 415 41.42 -30.30 61.61
N MET A 416 41.97 -30.75 60.47
CA MET A 416 43.27 -30.31 59.96
C MET A 416 43.32 -28.78 59.74
N ILE A 417 42.29 -28.18 59.13
CA ILE A 417 42.23 -26.72 58.91
C ILE A 417 42.19 -25.96 60.24
N GLY A 418 41.42 -26.43 61.22
CA GLY A 418 41.36 -25.83 62.57
C GLY A 418 42.66 -26.02 63.37
N TYR A 419 43.39 -27.12 63.13
CA TYR A 419 44.68 -27.42 63.73
C TYR A 419 45.77 -26.41 63.33
N PHE A 420 45.75 -26.02 62.05
CA PHE A 420 46.72 -25.10 61.44
C PHE A 420 46.27 -23.63 61.43
N ASP A 421 45.19 -23.25 62.12
CA ASP A 421 44.68 -21.87 62.11
C ASP A 421 45.76 -20.85 62.56
N PRO A 422 45.90 -19.68 61.90
CA PRO A 422 46.91 -18.67 62.22
C PRO A 422 46.93 -18.17 63.67
N LYS A 423 45.82 -18.29 64.41
CA LYS A 423 45.72 -17.92 65.83
C LYS A 423 45.87 -19.12 66.78
N GLY A 424 46.11 -20.32 66.24
CA GLY A 424 46.23 -21.59 66.94
C GLY A 424 47.63 -21.91 67.47
N LYS A 425 47.71 -22.92 68.34
CA LYS A 425 48.95 -23.30 69.05
C LYS A 425 50.06 -23.82 68.10
N TRP A 426 49.72 -24.67 67.13
CA TRP A 426 50.70 -25.19 66.18
C TRP A 426 51.35 -24.07 65.36
N HIS A 427 50.52 -23.13 64.88
CA HIS A 427 50.98 -21.98 64.09
C HIS A 427 51.81 -21.01 64.93
N GLY A 428 51.37 -20.67 66.15
CA GLY A 428 52.14 -19.83 67.07
C GLY A 428 53.53 -20.40 67.39
N ALA A 429 53.62 -21.71 67.65
CA ALA A 429 54.88 -22.41 67.92
C ALA A 429 55.78 -22.52 66.68
N ASN A 430 55.22 -22.78 65.50
CA ASN A 430 55.97 -22.87 64.25
C ASN A 430 56.15 -21.52 63.53
N SER A 431 55.77 -20.39 64.12
CA SER A 431 55.74 -19.07 63.46
C SER A 431 57.09 -18.60 62.89
N GLY A 432 58.20 -18.99 63.51
CA GLY A 432 59.56 -18.77 62.99
C GLY A 432 60.04 -19.79 61.94
N ASN A 433 59.23 -20.80 61.62
CA ASN A 433 59.51 -21.88 60.67
C ASN A 433 58.62 -21.73 59.42
N GLU A 434 58.95 -20.70 58.63
CA GLU A 434 58.21 -20.29 57.41
C GLU A 434 57.90 -21.45 56.45
N ARG A 435 58.78 -22.45 56.33
CA ARG A 435 58.54 -23.64 55.50
C ARG A 435 57.43 -24.52 56.05
N ALA A 436 57.39 -24.76 57.36
CA ALA A 436 56.30 -25.53 57.97
C ALA A 436 54.97 -24.77 57.85
N ILE A 437 54.97 -23.48 58.20
CA ILE A 437 53.79 -22.61 58.10
C ILE A 437 53.22 -22.59 56.68
N ASN A 438 54.06 -22.39 55.66
CA ASN A 438 53.60 -22.39 54.27
C ASN A 438 53.12 -23.77 53.79
N ASN A 439 53.75 -24.87 54.23
CA ASN A 439 53.27 -26.22 53.91
C ASN A 439 51.87 -26.47 54.49
N ALA A 440 51.67 -26.16 55.78
CA ALA A 440 50.37 -26.26 56.44
C ALA A 440 49.31 -25.31 55.86
N ARG A 441 49.72 -24.09 55.46
CA ARG A 441 48.84 -23.10 54.81
C ARG A 441 48.34 -23.62 53.46
N LEU A 442 49.26 -23.99 52.56
CA LEU A 442 48.93 -24.52 51.23
C LEU A 442 48.14 -25.83 51.31
N MET A 443 48.41 -26.66 52.32
CA MET A 443 47.64 -27.88 52.55
C MET A 443 46.21 -27.58 53.04
N ALA A 444 46.04 -26.67 54.02
CA ALA A 444 44.72 -26.27 54.52
C ALA A 444 43.87 -25.56 53.45
N GLU A 445 44.53 -24.82 52.57
CA GLU A 445 44.00 -24.21 51.35
C GLU A 445 43.53 -25.30 50.36
N GLY A 446 44.45 -26.13 49.85
CA GLY A 446 44.15 -27.15 48.85
C GLY A 446 43.10 -28.19 49.26
N TYR A 447 43.08 -28.64 50.51
CA TYR A 447 42.05 -29.57 50.98
C TYR A 447 40.69 -28.91 51.26
N LEU A 448 40.65 -27.63 51.63
CA LEU A 448 39.37 -26.90 51.72
C LEU A 448 38.78 -26.66 50.32
N ALA A 449 39.64 -26.34 49.33
CA ALA A 449 39.26 -26.28 47.93
C ALA A 449 38.69 -27.62 47.45
N GLN A 450 39.44 -28.71 47.66
CA GLN A 450 39.03 -30.07 47.28
C GLN A 450 37.71 -30.48 47.95
N LEU A 451 37.51 -30.16 49.23
CA LEU A 451 36.26 -30.41 49.95
C LEU A 451 35.06 -29.67 49.36
N ALA A 452 35.23 -28.39 49.01
CA ALA A 452 34.18 -27.60 48.39
C ALA A 452 33.84 -28.11 46.97
N VAL A 453 34.85 -28.52 46.20
CA VAL A 453 34.68 -29.17 44.88
C VAL A 453 33.95 -30.50 44.99
N GLU A 454 34.25 -31.33 46.00
CA GLU A 454 33.60 -32.64 46.19
C GLU A 454 32.16 -32.54 46.69
N TYR A 455 31.87 -31.54 47.54
CA TYR A 455 30.48 -31.20 47.85
C TYR A 455 29.74 -30.74 46.60
N ASN A 456 30.39 -29.99 45.70
CA ASN A 456 29.80 -29.60 44.42
C ASN A 456 29.53 -30.82 43.54
N GLN A 457 30.53 -31.67 43.29
CA GLN A 457 30.44 -32.86 42.43
C GLN A 457 29.42 -33.91 42.91
N LEU A 458 29.27 -34.07 44.23
CA LEU A 458 28.29 -35.01 44.79
C LEU A 458 26.88 -34.40 44.87
N ALA A 459 26.76 -33.08 45.02
CA ALA A 459 25.50 -32.39 44.79
C ALA A 459 25.07 -32.51 43.32
N ASP A 460 26.01 -32.27 42.40
CA ASP A 460 25.89 -32.48 40.96
C ASP A 460 25.44 -33.89 40.59
N LYS A 461 25.80 -34.91 41.39
CA LYS A 461 25.33 -36.27 41.20
C LYS A 461 23.90 -36.45 41.70
N GLU A 462 23.63 -36.12 42.97
CA GLU A 462 22.29 -36.29 43.57
C GLU A 462 21.21 -35.45 42.86
N ASN A 463 21.57 -34.27 42.33
CA ASN A 463 20.66 -33.41 41.57
C ASN A 463 20.18 -34.04 40.25
N LYS A 464 21.00 -34.94 39.70
CA LYS A 464 20.79 -35.59 38.40
C LYS A 464 20.25 -37.01 38.54
N GLU A 465 20.56 -37.70 39.64
CA GLU A 465 20.33 -39.15 39.79
C GLU A 465 19.59 -39.57 41.08
N GLY A 466 19.39 -38.68 42.06
CA GLY A 466 18.96 -39.02 43.43
C GLY A 466 17.89 -38.10 44.03
N ASP A 467 18.03 -37.68 45.29
CA ASP A 467 17.07 -36.77 45.96
C ASP A 467 17.50 -35.30 45.80
N PRO A 468 16.75 -34.46 45.07
CA PRO A 468 17.09 -33.04 44.88
C PRO A 468 17.14 -32.21 46.17
N LYS A 469 16.49 -32.64 47.26
CA LYS A 469 16.61 -31.97 48.57
C LYS A 469 17.94 -32.26 49.24
N GLU A 470 18.45 -33.48 49.11
CA GLU A 470 19.80 -33.79 49.53
C GLU A 470 20.80 -33.10 48.61
N ALA A 471 20.59 -33.12 47.28
CA ALA A 471 21.41 -32.38 46.33
C ALA A 471 21.52 -30.88 46.66
N GLN A 472 20.41 -30.19 46.91
CA GLN A 472 20.41 -28.78 47.27
C GLN A 472 21.07 -28.53 48.63
N ARG A 473 20.98 -29.48 49.59
CA ARG A 473 21.75 -29.45 50.85
C ARG A 473 23.26 -29.61 50.60
N LEU A 474 23.65 -30.50 49.69
CA LEU A 474 25.05 -30.72 49.30
C LEU A 474 25.63 -29.47 48.57
N TYR A 475 24.90 -28.86 47.63
CA TYR A 475 25.29 -27.58 47.01
C TYR A 475 25.36 -26.44 48.04
N ALA A 476 24.44 -26.41 49.01
CA ALA A 476 24.44 -25.42 50.08
C ALA A 476 25.61 -25.61 51.04
N GLN A 477 26.26 -26.78 51.03
CA GLN A 477 27.49 -27.03 51.75
C GLN A 477 28.72 -26.70 50.88
N ALA A 478 28.72 -27.06 49.59
CA ALA A 478 29.73 -26.66 48.61
C ALA A 478 29.95 -25.14 48.58
N SER A 479 28.87 -24.36 48.46
CA SER A 479 28.91 -22.90 48.39
C SER A 479 29.36 -22.25 49.72
N LYS A 480 29.13 -22.90 50.87
CA LYS A 480 29.70 -22.48 52.16
C LYS A 480 31.20 -22.74 52.24
N ASP A 481 31.66 -23.89 51.78
CA ASP A 481 33.08 -24.25 51.85
C ASP A 481 33.92 -23.46 50.84
N TYR A 482 33.40 -23.19 49.63
CA TYR A 482 33.98 -22.22 48.70
C TYR A 482 34.01 -20.80 49.31
N LYS A 483 32.94 -20.38 50.01
CA LYS A 483 32.93 -19.08 50.68
C LYS A 483 33.99 -19.02 51.80
N LEU A 484 34.09 -20.06 52.64
CA LEU A 484 35.07 -20.14 53.71
C LEU A 484 36.52 -20.14 53.18
N PHE A 485 36.76 -20.79 52.03
CA PHE A 485 38.03 -20.69 51.32
C PHE A 485 38.33 -19.23 50.96
N LEU A 486 37.40 -18.54 50.30
CA LEU A 486 37.60 -17.14 49.86
C LEU A 486 37.71 -16.14 51.02
N GLU A 487 37.21 -16.47 52.22
CA GLU A 487 37.37 -15.66 53.44
C GLU A 487 38.70 -15.93 54.17
N LYS A 488 39.26 -17.14 54.09
CA LYS A 488 40.56 -17.50 54.70
C LYS A 488 41.76 -17.32 53.78
N PHE A 489 41.57 -17.45 52.46
CA PHE A 489 42.59 -17.41 51.42
C PHE A 489 42.19 -16.51 50.22
N PRO A 490 41.79 -15.24 50.44
CA PRO A 490 41.26 -14.37 49.38
C PRO A 490 42.25 -14.10 48.23
N GLU A 491 43.55 -14.10 48.54
CA GLU A 491 44.68 -13.86 47.61
C GLU A 491 45.32 -15.15 47.07
N SER A 492 44.65 -16.30 47.20
CA SER A 492 45.11 -17.57 46.62
C SER A 492 44.99 -17.56 45.09
N ASP A 493 45.91 -18.22 44.37
CA ASP A 493 45.75 -18.46 42.93
C ASP A 493 44.51 -19.33 42.62
N ASP A 494 44.16 -20.29 43.50
CA ASP A 494 42.95 -21.12 43.37
C ASP A 494 41.67 -20.32 43.63
N ALA A 495 41.74 -19.13 44.26
CA ALA A 495 40.58 -18.28 44.47
C ALA A 495 39.90 -17.87 43.14
N TYR A 496 40.65 -17.82 42.04
CA TYR A 496 40.13 -17.59 40.69
C TYR A 496 39.17 -18.72 40.26
N ASN A 497 39.62 -19.98 40.36
CA ASN A 497 38.81 -21.16 40.00
C ASN A 497 37.63 -21.35 40.97
N ILE A 498 37.84 -21.08 42.26
CA ILE A 498 36.82 -21.26 43.30
C ILE A 498 35.70 -20.21 43.21
N ARG A 499 36.01 -18.96 42.81
CA ARG A 499 34.96 -17.96 42.46
C ARG A 499 34.12 -18.44 41.29
N PHE A 500 34.73 -19.02 40.26
CA PHE A 500 34.04 -19.56 39.08
C PHE A 500 33.10 -20.73 39.44
N TYR A 501 33.58 -21.77 40.14
CA TYR A 501 32.71 -22.90 40.53
C TYR A 501 31.62 -22.48 41.53
N ARG A 502 31.91 -21.54 42.44
CA ARG A 502 30.87 -20.96 43.31
C ARG A 502 29.81 -20.20 42.50
N ALA A 503 30.22 -19.44 41.48
CA ALA A 503 29.30 -18.74 40.58
C ALA A 503 28.39 -19.69 39.80
N GLN A 504 28.89 -20.86 39.39
CA GLN A 504 28.07 -21.91 38.76
C GLN A 504 26.94 -22.39 39.68
N ILE A 505 27.24 -22.76 40.94
CA ILE A 505 26.19 -23.17 41.90
C ILE A 505 25.15 -22.07 42.09
N LEU A 506 25.62 -20.83 42.25
CA LEU A 506 24.75 -19.67 42.45
C LEU A 506 23.82 -19.43 41.25
N ALA A 507 24.31 -19.57 40.03
CA ALA A 507 23.53 -19.40 38.81
C ALA A 507 22.53 -20.53 38.57
N TYR A 508 22.98 -21.79 38.63
CA TYR A 508 22.19 -22.92 38.16
C TYR A 508 21.27 -23.51 39.26
N GLU A 509 21.75 -23.56 40.50
CA GLU A 509 21.12 -24.33 41.60
C GLU A 509 20.39 -23.46 42.62
N PHE A 510 20.91 -22.27 42.91
CA PHE A 510 20.23 -21.27 43.75
C PHE A 510 19.53 -20.18 42.95
N LYS A 511 19.90 -19.99 41.69
CA LYS A 511 19.37 -18.95 40.78
C LYS A 511 19.51 -17.53 41.36
N ASP A 512 20.51 -17.35 42.23
CA ASP A 512 21.06 -16.06 42.63
C ASP A 512 21.99 -15.58 41.52
N TYR A 513 21.38 -15.28 40.37
CA TYR A 513 22.08 -14.80 39.18
C TYR A 513 22.80 -13.46 39.43
N GLU A 514 22.37 -12.67 40.42
CA GLU A 514 23.01 -11.40 40.79
C GLU A 514 24.33 -11.62 41.53
N GLU A 515 24.39 -12.50 42.54
CA GLU A 515 25.66 -12.90 43.14
C GLU A 515 26.52 -13.74 42.17
N ALA A 516 25.92 -14.59 41.34
CA ALA A 516 26.66 -15.35 40.32
C ALA A 516 27.35 -14.42 39.31
N ALA A 517 26.64 -13.41 38.77
CA ALA A 517 27.22 -12.42 37.88
C ALA A 517 28.36 -11.63 38.55
N ARG A 518 28.24 -11.29 39.85
CA ARG A 518 29.35 -10.70 40.62
C ARG A 518 30.57 -11.62 40.68
N GLN A 519 30.39 -12.89 41.04
CA GLN A 519 31.50 -13.83 41.18
C GLN A 519 32.16 -14.15 39.82
N TYR A 520 31.38 -14.39 38.76
CA TYR A 520 31.93 -14.53 37.39
C TYR A 520 32.68 -13.27 36.94
N LYS A 521 32.15 -12.07 37.20
CA LYS A 521 32.82 -10.83 36.82
C LYS A 521 34.15 -10.64 37.55
N MET A 522 34.24 -11.01 38.83
CA MET A 522 35.51 -11.01 39.56
C MET A 522 36.56 -11.98 38.97
N VAL A 523 36.15 -13.04 38.28
CA VAL A 523 37.07 -13.95 37.56
C VAL A 523 37.49 -13.33 36.23
N ALA A 524 36.55 -12.83 35.43
CA ALA A 524 36.86 -12.16 34.16
C ALA A 524 37.77 -10.93 34.34
N ASP A 525 37.51 -10.07 35.34
CA ASP A 525 38.30 -8.86 35.58
C ASP A 525 39.72 -9.16 36.14
N ALA A 526 40.01 -10.38 36.61
CA ALA A 526 41.24 -10.69 37.35
C ALA A 526 42.42 -11.19 36.49
N LYS A 527 42.17 -12.04 35.48
CA LYS A 527 43.20 -12.58 34.58
C LYS A 527 42.64 -12.67 33.15
N ALA A 528 42.97 -11.69 32.31
CA ALA A 528 42.42 -11.53 30.95
C ALA A 528 42.77 -12.67 29.96
N ASP A 529 43.79 -13.46 30.31
CA ASP A 529 44.30 -14.64 29.61
C ASP A 529 44.10 -15.94 30.40
N GLY A 530 43.37 -15.90 31.53
CA GLY A 530 43.14 -17.05 32.40
C GLY A 530 42.17 -18.09 31.83
N GLU A 531 42.33 -19.36 32.22
CA GLU A 531 41.57 -20.50 31.68
C GLU A 531 40.04 -20.29 31.69
N HIS A 532 39.50 -19.84 32.82
CA HIS A 532 38.06 -19.60 32.95
C HIS A 532 37.62 -18.19 32.52
N HIS A 533 38.50 -17.36 31.93
CA HIS A 533 38.14 -16.00 31.53
C HIS A 533 37.00 -15.99 30.51
N GLU A 534 37.07 -16.92 29.54
CA GLU A 534 36.05 -17.10 28.51
C GLU A 534 34.71 -17.52 29.12
N LEU A 535 34.70 -18.64 29.86
CA LEU A 535 33.51 -19.19 30.51
C LEU A 535 32.92 -18.24 31.57
N SER A 536 33.73 -17.38 32.20
CA SER A 536 33.27 -16.37 33.15
C SER A 536 32.68 -15.16 32.45
N THR A 537 33.30 -14.67 31.37
CA THR A 537 32.75 -13.57 30.56
C THR A 537 31.40 -13.97 29.95
N TYR A 538 31.30 -15.20 29.44
CA TYR A 538 30.04 -15.79 28.98
C TYR A 538 29.08 -16.12 30.16
N GLY A 539 29.61 -16.49 31.32
CA GLY A 539 28.84 -16.70 32.57
C GLY A 539 28.14 -15.44 33.08
N VAL A 540 28.80 -14.27 33.00
CA VAL A 540 28.20 -12.96 33.27
C VAL A 540 27.06 -12.69 32.28
N LEU A 541 27.28 -12.91 30.98
CA LEU A 541 26.28 -12.75 29.94
C LEU A 541 25.03 -13.62 30.22
N ASN A 542 25.23 -14.92 30.43
CA ASN A 542 24.16 -15.88 30.72
C ASN A 542 23.39 -15.53 32.01
N ALA A 543 24.08 -15.05 33.05
CA ALA A 543 23.44 -14.65 34.30
C ALA A 543 22.52 -13.43 34.09
N TYR A 544 22.94 -12.43 33.30
CA TYR A 544 22.08 -11.31 32.95
C TYR A 544 20.99 -11.67 31.94
N GLU A 545 21.22 -12.59 30.99
CA GLU A 545 20.18 -13.14 30.11
C GLU A 545 19.07 -13.82 30.92
N ASN A 546 19.42 -14.60 31.95
CA ASN A 546 18.44 -15.22 32.85
C ASN A 546 17.70 -14.16 33.69
N LEU A 547 18.38 -13.10 34.16
CA LEU A 547 17.74 -11.99 34.86
C LEU A 547 16.79 -11.18 33.97
N VAL A 548 17.14 -10.95 32.70
CA VAL A 548 16.23 -10.38 31.69
C VAL A 548 15.05 -11.32 31.50
N THR A 549 15.29 -12.59 31.17
CA THR A 549 14.23 -13.59 30.91
C THR A 549 13.24 -13.73 32.09
N ALA A 550 13.72 -13.71 33.33
CA ALA A 550 12.89 -13.88 34.52
C ALA A 550 12.07 -12.64 34.92
N ASN A 551 12.47 -11.44 34.48
CA ASN A 551 11.80 -10.18 34.85
C ASN A 551 11.07 -9.52 33.67
N HIS A 552 11.47 -9.85 32.43
CA HIS A 552 11.28 -9.02 31.26
C HIS A 552 11.05 -9.83 29.95
N PRO A 553 10.02 -10.71 29.89
CA PRO A 553 9.89 -11.72 28.84
C PRO A 553 9.59 -11.19 27.42
N LYS A 554 9.30 -9.90 27.24
CA LYS A 554 9.08 -9.27 25.93
C LYS A 554 10.37 -8.73 25.27
N SER A 555 11.49 -8.67 26.01
CA SER A 555 12.80 -8.16 25.55
C SER A 555 13.32 -8.88 24.30
N ALA A 556 14.05 -8.15 23.45
CA ALA A 556 14.70 -8.70 22.25
C ALA A 556 15.64 -9.88 22.56
N VAL A 557 16.31 -9.85 23.73
CA VAL A 557 17.18 -10.96 24.19
C VAL A 557 16.41 -12.27 24.19
N VAL A 558 15.24 -12.26 24.86
CA VAL A 558 14.40 -13.44 25.05
C VAL A 558 13.87 -13.95 23.72
N ARG A 559 13.42 -13.05 22.82
CA ARG A 559 12.86 -13.45 21.52
C ARG A 559 13.91 -14.10 20.61
N LEU A 560 15.12 -13.56 20.56
CA LEU A 560 16.18 -14.04 19.68
C LEU A 560 16.88 -15.29 20.21
N ALA A 561 17.08 -15.41 21.53
CA ALA A 561 17.56 -16.64 22.16
C ALA A 561 16.64 -17.83 21.81
N ASN A 562 15.32 -17.66 21.97
CA ASN A 562 14.32 -18.67 21.61
C ASN A 562 14.37 -19.07 20.13
N ASN A 563 14.50 -18.10 19.21
CA ASN A 563 14.61 -18.40 17.78
C ASN A 563 15.90 -19.18 17.44
N SER A 564 17.01 -18.90 18.12
CA SER A 564 18.28 -19.61 17.90
C SER A 564 18.26 -21.08 18.35
N GLN A 565 17.53 -21.38 19.44
CA GLN A 565 17.50 -22.72 20.06
C GLN A 565 16.58 -23.71 19.36
N ARG A 566 15.53 -23.23 18.68
CA ARG A 566 14.56 -24.11 18.01
C ARG A 566 15.15 -24.85 16.83
N GLN A 567 16.33 -24.48 16.34
CA GLN A 567 16.95 -25.11 15.17
C GLN A 567 16.09 -25.06 13.89
N GLU A 568 14.90 -24.44 13.95
CA GLU A 568 14.42 -23.38 13.08
C GLU A 568 15.61 -22.42 12.79
N ALA A 569 16.63 -22.87 12.03
CA ALA A 569 17.84 -22.11 11.67
C ALA A 569 17.81 -21.60 10.23
N VAL A 570 17.39 -22.46 9.29
CA VAL A 570 17.22 -22.25 7.84
C VAL A 570 15.84 -22.86 7.22
N GLU A 571 14.55 -22.44 6.84
CA GLU A 571 13.39 -21.43 6.43
C GLU A 571 13.18 -19.85 6.61
N THR A 572 12.81 -19.02 5.62
CA THR A 572 12.66 -17.53 5.86
C THR A 572 11.48 -17.08 6.73
N PRO A 573 11.59 -15.91 7.43
CA PRO A 573 10.47 -15.27 8.14
C PRO A 573 9.19 -15.31 7.29
N SER A 574 8.17 -15.97 7.82
CA SER A 574 7.34 -16.88 7.04
C SER A 574 6.23 -16.17 6.27
N LYS A 575 6.59 -15.46 5.19
CA LYS A 575 5.77 -14.43 4.53
C LYS A 575 5.32 -13.31 5.49
N ALA A 576 6.03 -13.17 6.60
CA ALA A 576 5.82 -12.22 7.66
C ALA A 576 7.14 -12.10 8.46
N GLU A 577 7.77 -10.93 8.54
CA GLU A 577 7.36 -9.66 7.95
C GLU A 577 7.54 -9.61 6.41
N GLU A 578 6.58 -9.01 5.69
CA GLU A 578 6.91 -8.33 4.43
C GLU A 578 7.85 -7.16 4.73
N MET A 579 8.42 -6.49 3.71
CA MET A 579 8.55 -5.03 3.84
C MET A 579 7.16 -4.40 3.75
N ASP A 580 6.37 -4.67 4.79
CA ASP A 580 5.49 -3.72 5.44
C ASP A 580 6.17 -2.36 5.31
N LYS A 581 5.59 -1.40 4.57
CA LYS A 581 6.32 -0.16 4.17
C LYS A 581 6.34 0.85 5.31
N ASP A 582 6.20 0.34 6.52
CA ASP A 582 5.30 0.82 7.53
C ASP A 582 6.08 1.79 8.44
N ALA A 583 6.55 1.37 9.61
CA ALA A 583 6.91 2.14 10.82
C ALA A 583 6.85 3.67 10.79
N GLN A 584 6.20 4.34 11.74
CA GLN A 584 6.24 4.01 13.18
C GLN A 584 7.58 3.47 13.72
N LYS A 585 8.73 3.96 13.25
CA LYS A 585 9.32 5.13 13.86
C LYS A 585 9.41 4.84 15.42
N LYS A 586 10.14 3.79 15.84
CA LYS A 586 10.01 3.11 17.17
C LYS A 586 10.43 3.96 18.38
N GLU A 587 9.47 4.51 19.13
CA GLU A 587 9.70 5.58 20.13
C GLU A 587 10.87 5.37 21.12
N ARG A 588 11.81 6.34 21.18
CA ARG A 588 13.14 6.15 21.80
C ARG A 588 13.04 6.03 23.30
N SER A 589 13.83 5.11 23.83
CA SER A 589 13.87 4.83 25.24
C SER A 589 15.31 4.63 25.76
N GLU A 590 15.40 3.92 26.88
CA GLU A 590 16.61 3.40 27.50
C GLU A 590 16.36 1.91 27.77
N LEU A 591 17.43 1.13 27.95
CA LEU A 591 17.35 -0.30 28.22
C LEU A 591 16.81 -0.62 29.61
N PHE A 592 16.35 -1.84 29.77
CA PHE A 592 15.95 -2.38 31.05
C PHE A 592 17.12 -2.55 32.03
N LYS A 593 16.81 -2.59 33.35
CA LYS A 593 17.79 -2.72 34.47
C LYS A 593 18.73 -3.92 34.34
N TRP A 594 18.32 -4.97 33.62
CA TRP A 594 19.13 -6.16 33.36
C TRP A 594 19.61 -6.30 31.90
N GLU A 595 18.96 -5.64 30.94
CA GLU A 595 19.45 -5.59 29.55
C GLU A 595 20.73 -4.77 29.43
N LYS A 596 20.81 -3.64 30.14
CA LYS A 596 22.01 -2.80 30.12
C LYS A 596 23.28 -3.59 30.51
N PRO A 597 23.34 -4.29 31.66
CA PRO A 597 24.51 -5.10 32.01
C PRO A 597 24.66 -6.38 31.14
N PHE A 598 23.59 -6.91 30.54
CA PHE A 598 23.69 -7.94 29.49
C PHE A 598 24.47 -7.39 28.28
N VAL A 599 24.12 -6.21 27.76
CA VAL A 599 24.82 -5.63 26.60
C VAL A 599 26.24 -5.18 26.95
N GLU A 600 26.48 -4.66 28.15
CA GLU A 600 27.85 -4.37 28.63
C GLU A 600 28.71 -5.65 28.73
N ALA A 601 28.10 -6.80 29.06
CA ALA A 601 28.77 -8.10 29.01
C ALA A 601 28.99 -8.59 27.56
N SER A 602 28.04 -8.37 26.65
CA SER A 602 28.19 -8.65 25.20
C SER A 602 29.37 -7.89 24.58
N ASP A 603 29.54 -6.62 24.95
CA ASP A 603 30.66 -5.79 24.49
C ASP A 603 32.00 -6.29 25.04
N ALA A 604 32.04 -6.67 26.32
CA ALA A 604 33.23 -7.23 26.96
C ALA A 604 33.63 -8.57 26.31
N TRP A 605 32.64 -9.45 26.06
CA TRP A 605 32.81 -10.68 25.31
C TRP A 605 33.38 -10.41 23.92
N ALA A 606 32.74 -9.56 23.11
CA ALA A 606 33.18 -9.29 21.75
C ALA A 606 34.58 -8.65 21.69
N LYS A 607 34.91 -7.77 22.63
CA LYS A 607 36.23 -7.14 22.74
C LYS A 607 37.35 -8.15 23.07
N ALA A 608 37.08 -9.11 23.95
CA ALA A 608 38.03 -10.16 24.30
C ALA A 608 38.11 -11.27 23.23
N TYR A 609 36.98 -11.58 22.60
CA TYR A 609 36.79 -12.73 21.72
C TYR A 609 36.22 -12.36 20.33
N PRO A 610 36.80 -11.40 19.58
CA PRO A 610 36.21 -10.84 18.36
C PRO A 610 36.06 -11.82 17.19
N LYS A 611 36.63 -13.03 17.29
CA LYS A 611 36.68 -14.06 16.24
C LYS A 611 36.09 -15.42 16.67
N LYS A 612 35.45 -15.50 17.83
CA LYS A 612 34.69 -16.69 18.27
C LYS A 612 33.37 -16.81 17.48
N GLU A 613 32.83 -18.03 17.38
CA GLU A 613 31.62 -18.31 16.58
C GLU A 613 30.35 -17.76 17.24
N GLU A 614 30.36 -17.70 18.57
CA GLU A 614 29.31 -17.14 19.42
C GLU A 614 29.25 -15.61 19.30
N THR A 615 30.38 -14.94 19.09
CA THR A 615 30.49 -13.47 19.10
C THR A 615 29.57 -12.77 18.09
N PRO A 616 29.48 -13.20 16.81
CA PRO A 616 28.46 -12.71 15.89
C PRO A 616 27.01 -12.83 16.39
N THR A 617 26.70 -13.88 17.14
CA THR A 617 25.35 -14.12 17.69
C THR A 617 25.08 -13.20 18.87
N VAL A 618 26.00 -13.14 19.83
CA VAL A 618 25.95 -12.26 21.02
C VAL A 618 25.84 -10.79 20.61
N MET A 619 26.65 -10.37 19.63
CA MET A 619 26.63 -9.00 19.10
C MET A 619 25.35 -8.69 18.33
N PHE A 620 24.76 -9.66 17.61
CA PHE A 620 23.49 -9.46 16.92
C PHE A 620 22.36 -9.23 17.94
N VAL A 621 22.25 -10.08 18.97
CA VAL A 621 21.24 -9.93 20.03
C VAL A 621 21.42 -8.59 20.77
N ALA A 622 22.66 -8.21 21.11
CA ALA A 622 22.95 -6.93 21.77
C ALA A 622 22.67 -5.70 20.89
N ALA A 623 22.80 -5.81 19.57
CA ALA A 623 22.42 -4.76 18.62
C ALA A 623 20.90 -4.65 18.49
N GLU A 624 20.20 -5.78 18.40
CA GLU A 624 18.74 -5.86 18.29
C GLU A 624 18.02 -5.33 19.54
N VAL A 625 18.56 -5.53 20.75
CA VAL A 625 18.10 -4.83 21.97
C VAL A 625 18.10 -3.32 21.78
N TYR A 626 19.18 -2.74 21.25
CA TYR A 626 19.21 -1.30 20.99
C TYR A 626 18.30 -0.88 19.83
N ARG A 627 18.16 -1.70 18.78
CA ARG A 627 17.25 -1.42 17.64
C ARG A 627 15.78 -1.37 18.08
N GLU A 628 15.36 -2.31 18.91
CA GLU A 628 13.97 -2.39 19.40
C GLU A 628 13.58 -1.20 20.29
N HIS A 629 14.52 -0.65 21.06
CA HIS A 629 14.34 0.50 21.97
C HIS A 629 14.56 1.86 21.28
N GLY A 630 14.58 1.90 19.94
CA GLY A 630 14.77 3.11 19.14
C GLY A 630 16.17 3.74 19.24
N GLN A 631 17.18 2.96 19.63
CA GLN A 631 18.57 3.40 19.87
C GLN A 631 19.52 2.89 18.78
N TYR A 632 19.15 3.14 17.52
CA TYR A 632 19.92 2.82 16.32
C TYR A 632 21.38 3.29 16.40
N ASP A 633 21.60 4.45 17.03
CA ASP A 633 22.93 5.03 17.31
C ASP A 633 23.88 4.10 18.08
N LYS A 634 23.33 3.21 18.90
CA LYS A 634 24.09 2.20 19.65
C LYS A 634 24.05 0.83 18.98
N ALA A 635 23.02 0.51 18.20
CA ALA A 635 22.92 -0.76 17.48
C ALA A 635 23.99 -0.88 16.37
N VAL A 636 24.20 0.19 15.59
CA VAL A 636 25.12 0.27 14.42
C VAL A 636 26.47 -0.42 14.67
N GLY A 637 27.23 0.04 15.68
CA GLY A 637 28.60 -0.42 15.91
C GLY A 637 28.72 -1.91 16.24
N ARG A 638 27.63 -2.55 16.68
CA ARG A 638 27.59 -3.99 16.98
C ARG A 638 27.33 -4.82 15.74
N TYR A 639 26.48 -4.36 14.82
CA TYR A 639 26.37 -4.99 13.50
C TYR A 639 27.63 -4.80 12.64
N ASP A 640 28.25 -3.60 12.68
CA ASP A 640 29.50 -3.33 11.97
C ASP A 640 30.62 -4.31 12.38
N HIS A 641 30.74 -4.63 13.66
CA HIS A 641 31.67 -5.66 14.16
C HIS A 641 31.41 -7.05 13.53
N ILE A 642 30.16 -7.44 13.31
CA ILE A 642 29.81 -8.72 12.66
C ILE A 642 30.28 -8.70 11.19
N ILE A 643 30.05 -7.58 10.50
CA ILE A 643 30.40 -7.40 9.09
C ILE A 643 31.92 -7.31 8.85
N GLU A 644 32.66 -6.68 9.77
CA GLU A 644 34.11 -6.58 9.70
C GLU A 644 34.80 -7.91 9.99
N PHE A 645 34.52 -8.51 11.16
CA PHE A 645 35.27 -9.66 11.67
C PHE A 645 34.72 -11.02 11.22
N ALA A 646 33.42 -11.12 10.88
CA ALA A 646 32.76 -12.39 10.56
C ALA A 646 31.89 -12.36 9.27
N PRO A 647 32.37 -11.80 8.13
CA PRO A 647 31.59 -11.58 6.89
C PRO A 647 31.07 -12.85 6.17
N LYS A 648 31.34 -14.05 6.70
CA LYS A 648 30.82 -15.32 6.16
C LYS A 648 29.99 -16.11 7.18
N HIS A 649 29.74 -15.53 8.36
CA HIS A 649 28.90 -16.15 9.37
C HIS A 649 27.41 -16.03 8.98
N ARG A 650 26.55 -16.96 9.44
CA ARG A 650 25.12 -16.95 9.11
C ARG A 650 24.43 -15.62 9.44
N TYR A 651 24.80 -14.99 10.56
CA TYR A 651 24.27 -13.69 10.97
C TYR A 651 24.90 -12.49 10.25
N ALA A 652 25.92 -12.64 9.40
CA ALA A 652 26.51 -11.52 8.68
C ALA A 652 25.52 -10.87 7.71
N SER A 653 24.77 -11.66 6.93
CA SER A 653 23.79 -11.09 6.00
C SER A 653 22.52 -10.55 6.72
N PHE A 654 22.16 -11.11 7.90
CA PHE A 654 21.11 -10.54 8.77
C PHE A 654 21.55 -9.22 9.43
N ALA A 655 22.71 -9.21 10.09
CA ALA A 655 23.32 -8.01 10.67
C ALA A 655 23.51 -6.91 9.63
N GLY A 656 23.92 -7.29 8.41
CA GLY A 656 24.00 -6.40 7.26
C GLY A 656 22.66 -5.74 6.93
N ASN A 657 21.57 -6.51 6.96
CA ASN A 657 20.23 -5.97 6.74
C ASN A 657 19.79 -5.00 7.86
N SER A 658 19.83 -5.44 9.13
CA SER A 658 19.50 -4.60 10.29
C SER A 658 20.38 -3.33 10.36
N LEU A 659 21.61 -3.37 9.88
CA LEU A 659 22.52 -2.22 9.80
C LEU A 659 22.15 -1.22 8.71
N LEU A 660 21.71 -1.68 7.53
CA LEU A 660 21.18 -0.78 6.50
C LEU A 660 19.90 -0.09 6.98
N GLU A 661 19.04 -0.81 7.71
CA GLU A 661 17.88 -0.23 8.39
C GLU A 661 18.33 0.80 9.44
N CYS A 662 19.29 0.49 10.31
CA CYS A 662 19.78 1.46 11.30
C CYS A 662 20.37 2.73 10.66
N TYR A 663 21.11 2.60 9.56
CA TYR A 663 21.61 3.77 8.82
C TYR A 663 20.51 4.52 8.07
N ASN A 664 19.43 3.86 7.66
CA ASN A 664 18.23 4.51 7.12
C ASN A 664 17.58 5.41 8.19
N GLU A 665 17.49 4.93 9.43
CA GLU A 665 16.80 5.65 10.52
C GLU A 665 17.58 6.75 11.18
N LEU A 666 18.91 6.69 11.11
CA LEU A 666 19.78 7.80 11.48
C LEU A 666 19.91 8.85 10.37
N GLY A 667 19.32 8.63 9.18
CA GLY A 667 19.49 9.48 8.00
C GLY A 667 20.92 9.48 7.44
N GLU A 668 21.74 8.48 7.77
CA GLU A 668 23.17 8.46 7.46
C GLU A 668 23.44 7.82 6.08
N TRP A 669 22.84 8.38 5.03
CA TRP A 669 22.82 7.85 3.66
C TRP A 669 24.22 7.46 3.15
N ALA A 670 25.24 8.27 3.43
CA ALA A 670 26.62 8.01 3.03
C ALA A 670 27.23 6.75 3.68
N LYS A 671 26.79 6.38 4.90
CA LYS A 671 27.19 5.13 5.56
C LYS A 671 26.36 3.94 5.04
N LEU A 672 25.07 4.14 4.79
CA LEU A 672 24.19 3.15 4.13
C LEU A 672 24.77 2.72 2.78
N GLU A 673 25.08 3.68 1.90
CA GLU A 673 25.72 3.43 0.59
C GLU A 673 27.06 2.70 0.76
N LYS A 674 27.95 3.21 1.63
CA LYS A 674 29.27 2.60 1.88
C LYS A 674 29.13 1.13 2.30
N GLN A 675 28.21 0.82 3.22
CA GLN A 675 28.05 -0.53 3.75
C GLN A 675 27.42 -1.46 2.72
N ALA A 676 26.35 -1.05 2.04
CA ALA A 676 25.74 -1.86 0.99
C ALA A 676 26.74 -2.17 -0.14
N ARG A 677 27.65 -1.24 -0.48
CA ARG A 677 28.76 -1.47 -1.42
C ARG A 677 29.75 -2.52 -0.90
N PHE A 678 30.18 -2.42 0.35
CA PHE A 678 31.05 -3.42 0.99
C PHE A 678 30.43 -4.83 0.98
N MET A 679 29.12 -4.93 1.21
CA MET A 679 28.39 -6.20 1.14
C MET A 679 28.29 -6.76 -0.28
N LEU A 680 28.08 -5.89 -1.27
CA LEU A 680 28.02 -6.21 -2.70
C LEU A 680 29.39 -6.71 -3.22
N GLU A 681 30.48 -6.05 -2.84
CA GLU A 681 31.86 -6.44 -3.16
C GLU A 681 32.25 -7.80 -2.55
N ARG A 682 31.90 -8.02 -1.28
CA ARG A 682 32.16 -9.28 -0.56
C ARG A 682 31.18 -10.41 -0.90
N LYS A 683 30.14 -10.13 -1.71
CA LYS A 683 29.12 -11.08 -2.17
C LYS A 683 28.27 -11.72 -1.05
N MET A 684 27.91 -10.94 -0.04
CA MET A 684 27.18 -11.41 1.15
C MET A 684 25.66 -11.50 0.92
N PHE A 685 25.25 -12.34 -0.04
CA PHE A 685 23.91 -12.33 -0.65
C PHE A 685 22.85 -13.23 0.00
N ASP A 686 23.15 -13.89 1.13
CA ASP A 686 22.30 -14.97 1.66
C ASP A 686 20.92 -14.48 2.11
N VAL A 687 20.88 -13.41 2.91
CA VAL A 687 19.65 -12.75 3.37
C VAL A 687 19.22 -11.64 2.43
N ASN A 688 20.18 -10.81 1.99
CA ASN A 688 19.94 -9.63 1.16
C ASN A 688 20.53 -9.86 -0.25
N PRO A 689 19.71 -10.20 -1.27
CA PRO A 689 20.17 -10.45 -2.63
C PRO A 689 20.97 -9.29 -3.22
N LYS A 690 21.80 -9.59 -4.24
CA LYS A 690 22.60 -8.60 -4.97
C LYS A 690 21.75 -7.42 -5.45
N GLU A 691 20.55 -7.71 -5.94
CA GLU A 691 19.58 -6.75 -6.46
C GLU A 691 19.02 -5.84 -5.34
N ASN A 692 18.80 -6.38 -4.14
CA ASN A 692 18.36 -5.62 -2.97
C ASN A 692 19.49 -4.72 -2.44
N LEU A 693 20.75 -5.18 -2.43
CA LEU A 693 21.91 -4.33 -2.10
C LEU A 693 22.10 -3.18 -3.09
N GLN A 694 21.91 -3.45 -4.39
CA GLN A 694 21.90 -2.39 -5.41
C GLN A 694 20.71 -1.42 -5.23
N GLY A 695 19.55 -1.92 -4.82
CA GLY A 695 18.38 -1.12 -4.42
C GLY A 695 18.64 -0.23 -3.20
N ALA A 696 19.33 -0.74 -2.18
CA ALA A 696 19.71 0.02 -0.98
C ALA A 696 20.71 1.16 -1.30
N ILE A 697 21.69 0.89 -2.17
CA ILE A 697 22.60 1.92 -2.68
C ILE A 697 21.81 2.97 -3.49
N ALA A 698 20.91 2.54 -4.38
CA ALA A 698 20.05 3.45 -5.13
C ALA A 698 19.15 4.31 -4.23
N PHE A 699 18.63 3.74 -3.13
CA PHE A 699 17.87 4.47 -2.12
C PHE A 699 18.73 5.54 -1.41
N ALA A 700 19.93 5.20 -0.95
CA ALA A 700 20.81 6.16 -0.28
C ALA A 700 21.23 7.32 -1.20
N ILE A 701 21.55 7.01 -2.47
CA ILE A 701 21.82 8.03 -3.49
C ILE A 701 20.56 8.88 -3.76
N SER A 702 19.36 8.28 -3.69
CA SER A 702 18.08 9.01 -3.81
C SER A 702 17.84 9.97 -2.65
N GLN A 703 18.02 9.57 -1.39
CA GLN A 703 17.84 10.49 -0.27
C GLN A 703 18.89 11.60 -0.25
N LYS A 704 20.16 11.27 -0.54
CA LYS A 704 21.20 12.29 -0.69
C LYS A 704 20.89 13.29 -1.82
N ALA A 705 20.29 12.85 -2.93
CA ALA A 705 19.81 13.74 -3.97
C ALA A 705 18.63 14.61 -3.47
N ASN A 706 17.68 14.04 -2.72
CA ASN A 706 16.57 14.80 -2.10
C ASN A 706 17.08 15.90 -1.17
N ASP A 707 18.02 15.59 -0.26
CA ASP A 707 18.64 16.56 0.65
C ASP A 707 19.26 17.73 -0.14
N LEU A 708 20.02 17.42 -1.20
CA LEU A 708 20.61 18.41 -2.10
C LEU A 708 19.52 19.22 -2.86
N GLN A 709 18.36 18.64 -3.16
CA GLN A 709 17.22 19.38 -3.75
C GLN A 709 16.53 20.32 -2.75
N GLU A 710 16.48 19.98 -1.46
CA GLU A 710 16.00 20.88 -0.40
C GLU A 710 16.98 22.04 -0.17
N GLU A 711 18.29 21.76 -0.22
CA GLU A 711 19.36 22.77 -0.29
C GLU A 711 19.38 23.56 -1.63
N LYS A 712 18.54 23.18 -2.61
CA LYS A 712 18.43 23.77 -3.96
C LYS A 712 19.67 23.60 -4.86
N ARG A 713 20.55 22.65 -4.53
CA ARG A 713 21.76 22.26 -5.26
C ARG A 713 21.42 21.26 -6.37
N TYR A 714 20.53 21.67 -7.27
CA TYR A 714 19.92 20.80 -8.29
C TYR A 714 20.92 20.13 -9.24
N ASP A 715 22.04 20.80 -9.56
CA ASP A 715 23.08 20.20 -10.40
C ASP A 715 23.74 19.00 -9.72
N GLU A 716 24.20 19.17 -8.47
CA GLU A 716 24.83 18.11 -7.68
C GLU A 716 23.86 16.95 -7.38
N ALA A 717 22.59 17.26 -7.08
CA ALA A 717 21.55 16.27 -6.89
C ALA A 717 21.30 15.40 -8.14
N ALA A 718 21.33 16.01 -9.33
CA ALA A 718 21.19 15.29 -10.59
C ALA A 718 22.46 14.51 -10.97
N GLU A 719 23.66 15.00 -10.63
CA GLU A 719 24.91 14.26 -10.80
C GLU A 719 25.00 13.02 -9.90
N GLU A 720 24.50 13.09 -8.65
CA GLU A 720 24.35 11.92 -7.77
C GLU A 720 23.44 10.86 -8.40
N MET A 721 22.26 11.25 -8.93
CA MET A 721 21.39 10.34 -9.71
C MET A 721 22.09 9.73 -10.93
N LEU A 722 22.86 10.53 -11.68
CA LEU A 722 23.58 10.02 -12.84
C LEU A 722 24.73 9.07 -12.48
N ARG A 723 25.34 9.18 -11.28
CA ARG A 723 26.34 8.21 -10.81
C ARG A 723 25.77 6.78 -10.81
N LEU A 724 24.57 6.60 -10.25
CA LEU A 724 23.89 5.30 -10.20
C LEU A 724 23.71 4.67 -11.60
N ALA A 725 23.31 5.47 -12.58
CA ALA A 725 23.15 5.01 -13.97
C ALA A 725 24.49 4.71 -14.66
N ASN A 726 25.52 5.50 -14.39
CA ASN A 726 26.85 5.34 -15.00
C ASN A 726 27.63 4.15 -14.41
N GLU A 727 27.41 3.80 -13.13
CA GLU A 727 28.00 2.62 -12.49
C GLU A 727 27.34 1.31 -12.95
N TRP A 728 26.02 1.27 -13.10
CA TRP A 728 25.28 0.06 -13.48
C TRP A 728 24.41 0.22 -14.75
N PRO A 729 24.99 0.57 -15.92
CA PRO A 729 24.27 0.83 -17.17
C PRO A 729 23.65 -0.41 -17.85
N LYS A 730 23.45 -1.49 -17.08
CA LYS A 730 22.75 -2.73 -17.46
C LYS A 730 21.80 -3.22 -16.37
N SER A 731 21.54 -2.40 -15.36
CA SER A 731 20.55 -2.66 -14.29
C SER A 731 19.27 -1.89 -14.58
N ASP A 732 18.13 -2.48 -14.24
CA ASP A 732 16.80 -1.86 -14.34
C ASP A 732 16.66 -0.60 -13.45
N LEU A 733 17.63 -0.34 -12.56
CA LEU A 733 17.76 0.90 -11.81
C LEU A 733 18.25 2.08 -12.65
N ALA A 734 19.10 1.85 -13.66
CA ALA A 734 19.70 2.92 -14.46
C ALA A 734 18.69 3.74 -15.29
N PRO A 735 17.65 3.14 -15.92
CA PRO A 735 16.58 3.90 -16.55
C PRO A 735 15.88 4.88 -15.59
N THR A 736 15.49 4.40 -14.40
CA THR A 736 14.82 5.23 -13.38
C THR A 736 15.76 6.32 -12.86
N ALA A 737 17.05 6.03 -12.68
CA ALA A 737 18.05 7.00 -12.24
C ALA A 737 18.25 8.16 -13.26
N ILE A 738 18.33 7.86 -14.56
CA ILE A 738 18.44 8.90 -15.61
C ILE A 738 17.15 9.73 -15.69
N PHE A 739 15.98 9.09 -15.58
CA PHE A 739 14.68 9.77 -15.56
C PHE A 739 14.57 10.73 -14.36
N ASN A 740 14.99 10.29 -13.18
CA ASN A 740 14.99 11.11 -11.97
C ASN A 740 15.97 12.28 -12.12
N ALA A 741 17.21 12.04 -12.57
CA ALA A 741 18.18 13.12 -12.83
C ALA A 741 17.62 14.21 -13.77
N ALA A 742 16.90 13.81 -14.81
CA ALA A 742 16.25 14.73 -15.74
C ALA A 742 15.16 15.57 -15.06
N ALA A 743 14.32 14.97 -14.20
CA ALA A 743 13.31 15.70 -13.42
C ALA A 743 13.94 16.65 -12.38
N ILE A 744 15.08 16.29 -11.79
CA ILE A 744 15.85 17.18 -10.90
C ILE A 744 16.37 18.40 -11.68
N TYR A 745 16.95 18.19 -12.87
CA TYR A 745 17.35 19.27 -13.76
C TYR A 745 16.16 20.15 -14.21
N GLU A 746 14.98 19.56 -14.44
CA GLU A 746 13.76 20.29 -14.76
C GLU A 746 13.36 21.24 -13.62
N ARG A 747 13.31 20.72 -12.38
CA ARG A 747 12.98 21.49 -11.16
C ARG A 747 14.00 22.60 -10.85
N GLY A 748 15.23 22.46 -11.34
CA GLY A 748 16.27 23.51 -11.33
C GLY A 748 16.30 24.44 -12.55
N ASP A 749 15.29 24.42 -13.42
CA ASP A 749 15.20 25.14 -14.72
C ASP A 749 16.37 24.87 -15.69
N LYS A 750 17.14 23.80 -15.47
CA LYS A 750 18.23 23.35 -16.34
C LYS A 750 17.69 22.52 -17.51
N ILE A 751 16.64 23.01 -18.17
CA ILE A 751 15.81 22.19 -19.06
C ILE A 751 16.55 21.64 -20.29
N LYS A 752 17.66 22.25 -20.72
CA LYS A 752 18.57 21.64 -21.71
C LYS A 752 19.20 20.33 -21.23
N LEU A 753 19.57 20.24 -19.95
CA LEU A 753 20.11 19.03 -19.32
C LEU A 753 19.00 18.01 -19.00
N ALA A 754 17.80 18.47 -18.61
CA ALA A 754 16.64 17.60 -18.46
C ALA A 754 16.30 16.87 -19.77
N VAL A 755 16.09 17.63 -20.86
CA VAL A 755 15.84 17.11 -22.21
C VAL A 755 16.95 16.17 -22.67
N ALA A 756 18.23 16.54 -22.51
CA ALA A 756 19.34 15.69 -22.94
C ALA A 756 19.39 14.33 -22.19
N ASN A 757 19.01 14.29 -20.91
CA ASN A 757 18.96 13.04 -20.14
C ASN A 757 17.72 12.21 -20.46
N TYR A 758 16.55 12.83 -20.70
CA TYR A 758 15.40 12.12 -21.25
C TYR A 758 15.70 11.53 -22.64
N GLU A 759 16.38 12.25 -23.53
CA GLU A 759 16.83 11.73 -24.83
C GLU A 759 17.85 10.58 -24.69
N LYS A 760 18.81 10.69 -23.75
CA LYS A 760 19.74 9.61 -23.39
C LYS A 760 18.98 8.34 -22.99
N LEU A 761 18.00 8.47 -22.09
CA LEU A 761 17.16 7.36 -21.63
C LEU A 761 16.47 6.64 -22.80
N ILE A 762 15.77 7.40 -23.66
CA ILE A 762 15.01 6.87 -24.80
C ILE A 762 15.94 6.15 -25.80
N LYS A 763 17.18 6.63 -25.95
CA LYS A 763 18.18 6.09 -26.87
C LYS A 763 18.89 4.84 -26.34
N GLU A 764 19.25 4.82 -25.06
CA GLU A 764 20.02 3.73 -24.43
C GLU A 764 19.12 2.61 -23.90
N TYR A 765 17.90 2.93 -23.47
CA TYR A 765 16.95 2.00 -22.86
C TYR A 765 15.56 2.01 -23.57
N PRO A 766 15.47 1.89 -24.91
CA PRO A 766 14.22 2.05 -25.67
C PRO A 766 13.12 1.02 -25.35
N ASN A 767 13.47 -0.08 -24.66
CA ASN A 767 12.54 -1.12 -24.25
C ASN A 767 12.02 -0.97 -22.81
N ASP A 768 12.54 -0.02 -22.04
CA ASP A 768 12.20 0.18 -20.64
C ASP A 768 10.91 1.03 -20.45
N PRO A 769 10.07 0.77 -19.42
CA PRO A 769 8.86 1.56 -19.16
C PRO A 769 9.09 3.06 -18.88
N LYS A 770 10.28 3.49 -18.47
CA LYS A 770 10.62 4.91 -18.27
C LYS A 770 10.87 5.65 -19.60
N ALA A 771 11.23 4.96 -20.69
CA ALA A 771 11.44 5.60 -22.00
C ALA A 771 10.18 6.28 -22.59
N PRO A 772 8.98 5.65 -22.65
CA PRO A 772 7.75 6.33 -23.04
C PRO A 772 7.30 7.39 -22.02
N GLU A 773 7.61 7.19 -20.74
CA GLU A 773 7.31 8.17 -19.69
C GLU A 773 8.15 9.46 -19.87
N ALA A 774 9.43 9.34 -20.21
CA ALA A 774 10.28 10.46 -20.58
C ALA A 774 9.78 11.20 -21.81
N LEU A 775 9.34 10.50 -22.85
CA LEU A 775 8.71 11.14 -24.02
C LEU A 775 7.44 11.91 -23.64
N PHE A 776 6.62 11.38 -22.73
CA PHE A 776 5.43 12.07 -22.24
C PHE A 776 5.79 13.35 -21.46
N VAL A 777 6.77 13.26 -20.55
CA VAL A 777 7.25 14.43 -19.78
C VAL A 777 7.91 15.46 -20.69
N MET A 778 8.71 15.05 -21.66
CA MET A 778 9.24 15.96 -22.69
C MET A 778 8.12 16.67 -23.46
N GLY A 779 7.05 15.95 -23.83
CA GLY A 779 5.85 16.54 -24.43
C GLY A 779 5.28 17.66 -23.58
N ALA A 780 5.05 17.39 -22.30
CA ALA A 780 4.53 18.36 -21.34
C ALA A 780 5.48 19.55 -21.08
N ILE A 781 6.80 19.33 -21.03
CA ILE A 781 7.82 20.39 -20.88
C ILE A 781 7.76 21.38 -22.05
N PHE A 782 7.63 20.87 -23.29
CA PHE A 782 7.55 21.73 -24.47
C PHE A 782 6.18 22.41 -24.59
N GLU A 783 5.09 21.73 -24.24
CA GLU A 783 3.74 22.31 -24.18
C GLU A 783 3.63 23.45 -23.15
N ALA A 784 4.14 23.25 -21.93
CA ALA A 784 4.21 24.28 -20.89
C ALA A 784 5.12 25.46 -21.27
N ARG A 785 5.97 25.29 -22.30
CA ARG A 785 6.80 26.33 -22.92
C ARG A 785 6.24 26.84 -24.25
N THR A 786 4.99 26.52 -24.58
CA THR A 786 4.27 26.90 -25.82
C THR A 786 4.90 26.40 -27.13
N ASP A 787 5.79 25.42 -27.05
CA ASP A 787 6.42 24.76 -28.20
C ASP A 787 5.59 23.53 -28.61
N PHE A 788 4.37 23.84 -29.07
CA PHE A 788 3.31 22.86 -29.31
C PHE A 788 3.65 21.86 -30.42
N GLU A 789 4.43 22.26 -31.44
CA GLU A 789 4.87 21.37 -32.53
C GLU A 789 5.73 20.23 -31.99
N ARG A 790 6.75 20.54 -31.16
CA ARG A 790 7.58 19.51 -30.53
C ARG A 790 6.80 18.71 -29.50
N ALA A 791 5.92 19.36 -28.73
CA ALA A 791 5.06 18.67 -27.76
C ALA A 791 4.22 17.57 -28.43
N ALA A 792 3.47 17.91 -29.49
CA ALA A 792 2.70 16.95 -30.28
C ALA A 792 3.58 15.82 -30.84
N GLY A 793 4.76 16.15 -31.37
CA GLY A 793 5.72 15.15 -31.87
C GLY A 793 6.25 14.18 -30.81
N PHE A 794 6.49 14.64 -29.58
CA PHE A 794 6.90 13.76 -28.48
C PHE A 794 5.76 12.86 -27.99
N PHE A 795 4.56 13.41 -27.81
CA PHE A 795 3.37 12.63 -27.44
C PHE A 795 3.00 11.59 -28.52
N GLU A 796 3.10 11.94 -29.81
CA GLU A 796 2.82 11.01 -30.90
C GLU A 796 3.77 9.79 -30.89
N ARG A 797 5.05 10.02 -30.60
CA ARG A 797 6.09 8.97 -30.53
C ARG A 797 5.82 7.94 -29.42
N VAL A 798 5.24 8.34 -28.28
CA VAL A 798 4.76 7.39 -27.26
C VAL A 798 3.74 6.44 -27.88
N GLY A 799 2.82 6.99 -28.66
CA GLY A 799 1.73 6.30 -29.31
C GLY A 799 2.11 5.40 -30.50
N ASP A 800 3.30 5.53 -31.08
CA ASP A 800 3.71 4.70 -32.22
C ASP A 800 4.31 3.34 -31.83
N ASN A 801 5.08 3.29 -30.74
CA ASN A 801 5.76 2.07 -30.33
C ASN A 801 4.75 1.00 -29.84
N LYS A 802 4.67 -0.13 -30.55
CA LYS A 802 3.78 -1.24 -30.17
C LYS A 802 4.01 -1.74 -28.75
N LYS A 803 5.26 -1.83 -28.29
CA LYS A 803 5.60 -2.34 -26.95
C LYS A 803 5.08 -1.41 -25.87
N TRP A 804 5.32 -0.10 -25.99
CA TRP A 804 4.86 0.88 -24.99
C TRP A 804 3.33 0.96 -24.89
N ARG A 805 2.59 0.73 -25.98
CA ARG A 805 1.12 0.60 -25.94
C ARG A 805 0.62 -0.66 -25.24
N GLU A 806 1.44 -1.70 -25.15
CA GLU A 806 1.13 -2.97 -24.48
C GLU A 806 1.54 -2.91 -22.99
N ASP A 807 2.71 -2.33 -22.68
CA ASP A 807 3.22 -2.13 -21.32
C ASP A 807 2.49 -1.02 -20.55
N LEU A 808 2.16 0.10 -21.22
CA LEU A 808 1.55 1.30 -20.64
C LEU A 808 0.35 1.75 -21.48
N PRO A 809 -0.75 0.97 -21.51
CA PRO A 809 -1.87 1.21 -22.39
C PRO A 809 -2.54 2.57 -22.16
N ASP A 810 -2.76 2.96 -20.91
CA ASP A 810 -3.49 4.17 -20.55
C ASP A 810 -2.63 5.44 -20.77
N LYS A 811 -1.34 5.46 -20.36
CA LYS A 811 -0.43 6.59 -20.69
C LYS A 811 -0.23 6.75 -22.20
N SER A 812 -0.11 5.64 -22.94
CA SER A 812 0.06 5.69 -24.41
C SER A 812 -1.23 6.14 -25.13
N ARG A 813 -2.40 5.74 -24.62
CA ARG A 813 -3.71 6.23 -25.07
C ARG A 813 -3.80 7.74 -24.87
N ASP A 814 -3.50 8.21 -23.67
CA ASP A 814 -3.63 9.62 -23.29
C ASP A 814 -2.58 10.49 -24.02
N ALA A 815 -1.40 9.95 -24.33
CA ALA A 815 -0.41 10.59 -25.20
C ALA A 815 -0.94 10.79 -26.64
N VAL A 816 -1.53 9.76 -27.27
CA VAL A 816 -2.13 9.92 -28.61
C VAL A 816 -3.28 10.93 -28.57
N TYR A 817 -4.10 10.93 -27.51
CA TYR A 817 -5.16 11.92 -27.34
C TYR A 817 -4.61 13.35 -27.23
N ASN A 818 -3.65 13.59 -26.32
CA ASN A 818 -3.04 14.90 -26.12
C ASN A 818 -2.32 15.39 -27.39
N SER A 819 -1.64 14.51 -28.13
CA SER A 819 -1.08 14.85 -29.45
C SER A 819 -2.17 15.32 -30.42
N GLY A 820 -3.34 14.67 -30.44
CA GLY A 820 -4.49 15.10 -31.25
C GLY A 820 -5.01 16.48 -30.84
N VAL A 821 -5.20 16.71 -29.54
CA VAL A 821 -5.67 17.98 -28.97
C VAL A 821 -4.69 19.14 -29.25
N ILE A 822 -3.38 18.90 -29.16
CA ILE A 822 -2.37 19.93 -29.43
C ILE A 822 -2.30 20.25 -30.93
N ARG A 823 -2.41 19.25 -31.82
CA ARG A 823 -2.52 19.48 -33.27
C ARG A 823 -3.81 20.22 -33.64
N GLU A 824 -4.92 19.92 -32.98
CA GLU A 824 -6.20 20.62 -33.11
C GLU A 824 -6.08 22.10 -32.67
N ALA A 825 -5.44 22.36 -31.52
CA ALA A 825 -5.18 23.71 -31.02
C ALA A 825 -4.17 24.51 -31.88
N LEU A 826 -3.36 23.82 -32.71
CA LEU A 826 -2.49 24.42 -33.73
C LEU A 826 -3.19 24.61 -35.09
N GLU A 827 -4.49 24.31 -35.21
CA GLU A 827 -5.24 24.28 -36.47
C GLU A 827 -4.67 23.29 -37.53
N GLU A 828 -3.86 22.31 -37.11
CA GLU A 828 -3.37 21.21 -37.95
C GLU A 828 -4.46 20.14 -38.17
N TRP A 829 -5.64 20.54 -38.67
CA TRP A 829 -6.85 19.70 -38.70
C TRP A 829 -6.60 18.29 -39.26
N LYS A 830 -5.84 18.18 -40.37
CA LYS A 830 -5.51 16.89 -40.99
C LYS A 830 -4.57 16.02 -40.12
N GLY A 831 -3.68 16.64 -39.35
CA GLY A 831 -2.82 15.97 -38.37
C GLY A 831 -3.59 15.51 -37.13
N ALA A 832 -4.48 16.37 -36.60
CA ALA A 832 -5.39 16.02 -35.51
C ALA A 832 -6.29 14.83 -35.88
N ILE A 833 -6.95 14.89 -37.05
CA ILE A 833 -7.78 13.81 -37.60
C ILE A 833 -6.98 12.49 -37.70
N ALA A 834 -5.80 12.51 -38.33
CA ALA A 834 -4.98 11.32 -38.46
C ALA A 834 -4.58 10.73 -37.09
N THR A 835 -4.31 11.59 -36.10
CA THR A 835 -3.96 11.19 -34.73
C THR A 835 -5.16 10.60 -33.98
N TYR A 836 -6.36 11.14 -34.15
CA TYR A 836 -7.58 10.59 -33.56
C TYR A 836 -8.08 9.31 -34.28
N GLU A 837 -7.88 9.17 -35.60
CA GLU A 837 -8.10 7.90 -36.31
C GLU A 837 -7.12 6.81 -35.82
N LYS A 838 -5.84 7.19 -35.63
CA LYS A 838 -4.79 6.37 -35.01
C LYS A 838 -5.21 5.93 -33.61
N PHE A 839 -5.73 6.84 -32.77
CA PHE A 839 -6.32 6.50 -31.46
C PHE A 839 -7.42 5.45 -31.57
N ILE A 840 -8.43 5.66 -32.43
CA ILE A 840 -9.58 4.75 -32.55
C ILE A 840 -9.17 3.36 -33.05
N LYS A 841 -8.16 3.30 -33.93
CA LYS A 841 -7.58 2.06 -34.44
C LYS A 841 -6.81 1.28 -33.36
N LEU A 842 -6.13 1.98 -32.46
CA LEU A 842 -5.29 1.39 -31.41
C LEU A 842 -6.06 1.04 -30.13
N TYR A 843 -7.06 1.84 -29.77
CA TYR A 843 -7.82 1.72 -28.52
C TYR A 843 -9.33 1.51 -28.75
N PRO A 844 -9.76 0.56 -29.64
CA PRO A 844 -11.14 0.47 -30.14
C PRO A 844 -12.21 0.14 -29.08
N LYS A 845 -11.80 -0.23 -27.86
CA LYS A 845 -12.68 -0.50 -26.70
C LYS A 845 -12.79 0.67 -25.70
N SER A 846 -12.02 1.76 -25.84
CA SER A 846 -12.04 2.86 -24.86
C SER A 846 -13.31 3.72 -24.96
N GLU A 847 -13.77 4.28 -23.83
CA GLU A 847 -14.97 5.13 -23.78
C GLU A 847 -14.84 6.40 -24.64
N GLN A 848 -13.63 6.88 -24.95
CA GLN A 848 -13.45 8.04 -25.83
C GLN A 848 -13.71 7.71 -27.31
N VAL A 849 -13.76 6.43 -27.72
CA VAL A 849 -13.91 6.08 -29.14
C VAL A 849 -15.23 6.58 -29.78
N PRO A 850 -16.40 6.53 -29.11
CA PRO A 850 -17.63 7.20 -29.57
C PRO A 850 -17.63 8.73 -29.43
N GLU A 851 -16.70 9.33 -28.66
CA GLU A 851 -16.50 10.79 -28.67
C GLU A 851 -15.68 11.17 -29.91
N LEU A 852 -14.48 10.61 -30.04
CA LEU A 852 -13.56 10.88 -31.13
C LEU A 852 -14.12 10.51 -32.52
N ALA A 853 -14.87 9.42 -32.64
CA ALA A 853 -15.49 9.05 -33.91
C ALA A 853 -16.60 10.02 -34.37
N PHE A 854 -17.18 10.77 -33.43
CA PHE A 854 -18.08 11.88 -33.75
C PHE A 854 -17.26 13.15 -34.04
N HIS A 855 -16.30 13.48 -33.19
CA HIS A 855 -15.50 14.69 -33.27
C HIS A 855 -14.61 14.76 -34.53
N ILE A 856 -14.08 13.64 -35.03
CA ILE A 856 -13.39 13.57 -36.34
C ILE A 856 -14.28 14.08 -37.48
N ALA A 857 -15.60 13.92 -37.40
CA ALA A 857 -16.50 14.46 -38.41
C ALA A 857 -16.64 16.00 -38.33
N GLU A 858 -16.54 16.57 -37.11
CA GLU A 858 -16.48 18.01 -36.88
C GLU A 858 -15.12 18.58 -37.34
N LEU A 859 -14.02 17.88 -37.06
CA LEU A 859 -12.68 18.26 -37.51
C LEU A 859 -12.55 18.23 -39.05
N HIS A 860 -13.18 17.27 -39.74
CA HIS A 860 -13.26 17.30 -41.20
C HIS A 860 -14.08 18.49 -41.73
N GLU A 861 -15.08 18.97 -40.99
CA GLU A 861 -15.85 20.16 -41.34
C GLU A 861 -15.01 21.44 -41.15
N GLN A 862 -14.25 21.53 -40.04
CA GLN A 862 -13.28 22.61 -39.79
C GLN A 862 -12.13 22.61 -40.81
N ALA A 863 -11.66 21.43 -41.24
CA ALA A 863 -10.67 21.26 -42.30
C ALA A 863 -11.17 21.63 -43.72
N GLY A 864 -12.48 21.88 -43.89
CA GLY A 864 -13.12 22.06 -45.20
C GLY A 864 -13.27 20.78 -46.03
N ASP A 865 -12.92 19.60 -45.49
CA ASP A 865 -13.04 18.30 -46.15
C ASP A 865 -14.48 17.75 -46.07
N GLU A 866 -15.47 18.55 -46.48
CA GLU A 866 -16.92 18.30 -46.30
C GLU A 866 -17.39 16.91 -46.75
N LYS A 867 -16.80 16.39 -47.83
CA LYS A 867 -17.06 15.04 -48.35
C LYS A 867 -16.74 13.95 -47.31
N GLU A 868 -15.64 14.11 -46.59
CA GLU A 868 -15.19 13.17 -45.56
C GLU A 868 -15.92 13.42 -44.24
N ALA A 869 -16.28 14.66 -43.90
CA ALA A 869 -17.20 14.98 -42.80
C ALA A 869 -18.56 14.26 -42.95
N LEU A 870 -19.19 14.37 -44.13
CA LEU A 870 -20.43 13.67 -44.47
C LEU A 870 -20.30 12.13 -44.33
N LYS A 871 -19.14 11.57 -44.67
CA LYS A 871 -18.84 10.14 -44.56
C LYS A 871 -18.58 9.73 -43.10
N ALA A 872 -17.90 10.57 -42.32
CA ALA A 872 -17.61 10.35 -40.91
C ALA A 872 -18.90 10.38 -40.06
N TYR A 873 -19.75 11.42 -40.18
CA TYR A 873 -21.06 11.45 -39.50
C TYR A 873 -21.94 10.23 -39.85
N LYS A 874 -22.01 9.84 -41.13
CA LYS A 874 -22.76 8.63 -41.56
C LYS A 874 -22.17 7.33 -41.00
N ASN A 875 -20.85 7.24 -40.87
CA ASN A 875 -20.19 6.09 -40.23
C ASN A 875 -20.40 6.05 -38.72
N PHE A 876 -20.36 7.20 -38.05
CA PHE A 876 -20.68 7.32 -36.62
C PHE A 876 -22.09 6.79 -36.33
N ILE A 877 -23.10 7.34 -37.00
CA ILE A 877 -24.52 6.96 -36.84
C ILE A 877 -24.74 5.45 -37.10
N ARG A 878 -24.04 4.89 -38.09
CA ARG A 878 -24.14 3.46 -38.43
C ARG A 878 -23.53 2.54 -37.36
N LYS A 879 -22.49 3.01 -36.66
CA LYS A 879 -21.66 2.21 -35.76
C LYS A 879 -22.09 2.31 -34.29
N TYR A 880 -22.40 3.51 -33.79
CA TYR A 880 -22.64 3.78 -32.37
C TYR A 880 -24.14 3.99 -32.07
N LYS A 881 -24.95 2.98 -32.44
CA LYS A 881 -26.42 3.03 -32.46
C LYS A 881 -27.07 3.47 -31.13
N ASP A 882 -26.36 3.29 -30.02
CA ASP A 882 -26.73 3.69 -28.66
C ASP A 882 -26.60 5.19 -28.39
N LYS A 883 -25.70 5.91 -29.08
CA LYS A 883 -25.44 7.36 -28.88
C LYS A 883 -26.49 8.24 -29.59
N LYS A 884 -27.76 8.01 -29.25
CA LYS A 884 -28.94 8.76 -29.78
C LYS A 884 -28.77 10.27 -29.61
N ASP A 885 -28.18 10.70 -28.51
CA ASP A 885 -27.85 12.10 -28.20
C ASP A 885 -27.03 12.76 -29.33
N LYS A 886 -25.89 12.17 -29.69
CA LYS A 886 -25.01 12.69 -30.74
C LYS A 886 -25.54 12.42 -32.15
N HIS A 887 -26.44 11.44 -32.32
CA HIS A 887 -27.17 11.32 -33.59
C HIS A 887 -28.00 12.57 -33.90
N VAL A 888 -28.55 13.29 -32.91
CA VAL A 888 -29.25 14.57 -33.14
C VAL A 888 -28.29 15.58 -33.80
N HIS A 889 -27.08 15.75 -33.25
CA HIS A 889 -26.09 16.67 -33.82
C HIS A 889 -25.54 16.17 -35.18
N ALA A 890 -25.24 14.87 -35.30
CA ALA A 890 -24.75 14.27 -36.54
C ALA A 890 -25.75 14.42 -37.69
N TYR A 891 -27.04 14.17 -37.46
CA TYR A 891 -28.08 14.35 -38.47
C TYR A 891 -28.29 15.82 -38.85
N LEU A 892 -28.20 16.75 -37.88
CA LEU A 892 -28.21 18.19 -38.15
C LEU A 892 -27.05 18.59 -39.08
N LYS A 893 -25.82 18.17 -38.76
CA LYS A 893 -24.62 18.47 -39.55
C LYS A 893 -24.67 17.85 -40.95
N LEU A 894 -25.18 16.61 -41.07
CA LEU A 894 -25.48 15.98 -42.37
C LEU A 894 -26.48 16.78 -43.20
N GLY A 895 -27.53 17.32 -42.56
CA GLY A 895 -28.49 18.21 -43.20
C GLY A 895 -27.87 19.53 -43.65
N LEU A 896 -27.11 20.20 -42.78
CA LEU A 896 -26.43 21.47 -43.09
C LEU A 896 -25.44 21.34 -44.26
N ILE A 897 -24.49 20.39 -44.16
CA ILE A 897 -23.48 20.17 -45.20
C ILE A 897 -24.15 19.62 -46.47
N GLY A 898 -25.21 18.80 -46.34
CA GLY A 898 -26.00 18.30 -47.46
C GLY A 898 -26.78 19.38 -48.21
N LEU A 899 -27.30 20.39 -47.51
CA LEU A 899 -27.95 21.56 -48.12
C LEU A 899 -26.91 22.45 -48.84
N LYS A 900 -25.77 22.73 -48.18
CA LYS A 900 -24.65 23.50 -48.78
C LYS A 900 -24.16 22.88 -50.08
N ASN A 901 -24.02 21.55 -50.13
CA ASN A 901 -23.60 20.80 -51.32
C ASN A 901 -24.71 20.49 -52.32
N ALA A 902 -25.98 20.85 -52.05
CA ALA A 902 -27.08 20.51 -52.95
C ALA A 902 -27.06 21.34 -54.24
N GLY A 903 -26.75 22.63 -54.15
CA GLY A 903 -27.06 23.60 -55.21
C GLY A 903 -28.52 23.45 -55.66
N ASP A 904 -28.76 23.49 -56.97
CA ASP A 904 -30.08 23.28 -57.55
C ASP A 904 -30.56 21.81 -57.56
N SER A 905 -29.76 20.86 -57.04
CA SER A 905 -30.12 19.45 -57.04
C SER A 905 -31.22 19.12 -56.03
N PHE A 906 -32.46 19.19 -56.49
CA PHE A 906 -33.67 18.80 -55.73
C PHE A 906 -33.51 17.45 -55.00
N ARG A 907 -32.82 16.47 -55.61
CA ARG A 907 -32.57 15.16 -54.99
C ARG A 907 -31.62 15.26 -53.79
N ALA A 908 -30.54 16.04 -53.90
CA ALA A 908 -29.60 16.27 -52.81
C ALA A 908 -30.25 17.09 -51.69
N ARG A 909 -30.95 18.18 -52.04
CA ARG A 909 -31.70 19.03 -51.11
C ARG A 909 -32.76 18.23 -50.34
N LYS A 910 -33.53 17.37 -51.02
CA LYS A 910 -34.50 16.47 -50.37
C LYS A 910 -33.84 15.44 -49.46
N ALA A 911 -32.66 14.92 -49.82
CA ALA A 911 -31.92 14.01 -48.96
C ALA A 911 -31.41 14.70 -47.68
N ALA A 912 -30.91 15.93 -47.80
CA ALA A 912 -30.45 16.75 -46.68
C ALA A 912 -31.59 17.14 -45.72
N MET A 913 -32.74 17.57 -46.26
CA MET A 913 -33.96 17.83 -45.47
C MET A 913 -34.43 16.58 -44.70
N ASN A 914 -34.32 15.40 -45.32
CA ASN A 914 -34.61 14.12 -44.67
C ASN A 914 -33.57 13.71 -43.61
N ASP A 915 -32.35 14.25 -43.63
CA ASP A 915 -31.41 14.12 -42.51
C ASP A 915 -31.77 15.11 -41.37
N LEU A 916 -32.21 16.35 -41.67
CA LEU A 916 -32.78 17.26 -40.65
C LEU A 916 -34.01 16.65 -39.95
N ASP A 917 -34.91 16.01 -40.71
CA ASP A 917 -36.07 15.30 -40.15
C ASP A 917 -35.66 14.18 -39.18
N LYS A 918 -34.53 13.48 -39.44
CA LYS A 918 -33.99 12.48 -38.50
C LYS A 918 -33.38 13.10 -37.25
N ALA A 919 -32.77 14.28 -37.33
CA ALA A 919 -32.31 15.00 -36.14
C ALA A 919 -33.49 15.28 -35.20
N ILE A 920 -34.57 15.84 -35.75
CA ILE A 920 -35.82 16.15 -35.05
C ILE A 920 -36.46 14.88 -34.48
N ALA A 921 -36.62 13.83 -35.30
CA ALA A 921 -37.24 12.58 -34.87
C ALA A 921 -36.42 11.84 -33.81
N THR A 922 -35.08 11.86 -33.91
CA THR A 922 -34.19 11.25 -32.91
C THR A 922 -34.28 11.99 -31.58
N TRP A 923 -34.28 13.32 -31.60
CA TRP A 923 -34.46 14.14 -30.39
C TRP A 923 -35.82 13.89 -29.72
N LYS A 924 -36.91 13.82 -30.51
CA LYS A 924 -38.25 13.48 -30.01
C LYS A 924 -38.34 12.05 -29.43
N ALA A 925 -37.37 11.18 -29.75
CA ALA A 925 -37.26 9.79 -29.28
C ALA A 925 -36.10 9.56 -28.26
N LEU A 926 -35.61 10.63 -27.63
CA LEU A 926 -34.77 10.56 -26.43
C LEU A 926 -35.63 10.36 -25.18
N GLU A 927 -35.24 9.39 -24.36
CA GLU A 927 -35.94 8.99 -23.13
C GLU A 927 -35.32 9.67 -21.88
N ASP A 928 -34.02 9.97 -21.91
CA ASP A 928 -33.35 10.72 -20.84
C ASP A 928 -33.53 12.24 -21.04
N GLU A 929 -34.16 12.91 -20.07
CA GLU A 929 -34.43 14.35 -20.12
C GLU A 929 -33.16 15.22 -20.00
N LYS A 930 -32.02 14.71 -19.51
CA LYS A 930 -30.73 15.42 -19.56
C LYS A 930 -30.14 15.38 -20.95
N GLU A 931 -30.12 14.21 -21.61
CA GLU A 931 -29.68 14.08 -23.01
C GLU A 931 -30.53 14.98 -23.93
N LYS A 932 -31.85 14.92 -23.74
CA LYS A 932 -32.84 15.70 -24.48
C LYS A 932 -32.71 17.19 -24.22
N LYS A 933 -32.43 17.63 -22.98
CA LYS A 933 -32.11 19.03 -22.67
C LYS A 933 -30.78 19.49 -23.27
N ALA A 934 -29.74 18.66 -23.24
CA ALA A 934 -28.42 18.98 -23.78
C ALA A 934 -28.43 19.10 -25.32
N THR A 935 -29.19 18.24 -26.00
CA THR A 935 -29.27 18.18 -27.47
C THR A 935 -30.36 19.08 -28.07
N ARG A 936 -31.16 19.74 -27.22
CA ARG A 936 -32.30 20.62 -27.57
C ARG A 936 -31.94 21.70 -28.59
N THR A 937 -30.77 22.31 -28.47
CA THR A 937 -30.32 23.37 -29.40
C THR A 937 -30.12 22.84 -30.83
N TYR A 938 -29.63 21.59 -30.98
CA TYR A 938 -29.47 20.95 -32.28
C TYR A 938 -30.82 20.62 -32.93
N ALA A 939 -31.81 20.19 -32.13
CA ALA A 939 -33.17 19.97 -32.62
C ALA A 939 -33.84 21.29 -33.04
N ALA A 940 -33.68 22.37 -32.26
CA ALA A 940 -34.19 23.68 -32.59
C ALA A 940 -33.53 24.28 -33.85
N ARG A 941 -32.20 24.11 -34.01
CA ARG A 941 -31.47 24.47 -35.24
C ARG A 941 -31.95 23.64 -36.44
N ALA A 942 -32.22 22.35 -36.27
CA ALA A 942 -32.75 21.51 -37.35
C ALA A 942 -34.16 21.93 -37.79
N MET A 943 -35.06 22.25 -36.84
CA MET A 943 -36.38 22.81 -37.13
C MET A 943 -36.28 24.17 -37.83
N PHE A 944 -35.44 25.07 -37.31
CA PHE A 944 -35.21 26.39 -37.88
C PHE A 944 -34.67 26.31 -39.32
N ILE A 945 -33.62 25.54 -39.58
CA ILE A 945 -33.04 25.41 -40.94
C ILE A 945 -34.04 24.73 -41.89
N LYS A 946 -34.84 23.78 -41.42
CA LYS A 946 -35.93 23.19 -42.22
C LYS A 946 -37.02 24.22 -42.53
N ALA A 947 -37.30 25.17 -41.64
CA ALA A 947 -38.20 26.29 -41.88
C ALA A 947 -37.61 27.30 -42.88
N GLU A 948 -36.34 27.71 -42.71
CA GLU A 948 -35.60 28.57 -43.64
C GLU A 948 -35.67 28.05 -45.08
N GLN A 949 -35.47 26.75 -45.29
CA GLN A 949 -35.54 26.14 -46.62
C GLN A 949 -36.94 26.19 -47.27
N VAL A 950 -38.01 26.18 -46.46
CA VAL A 950 -39.39 26.36 -46.94
C VAL A 950 -39.68 27.85 -47.17
N PHE A 951 -39.14 28.74 -46.33
CA PHE A 951 -39.25 30.19 -46.47
C PHE A 951 -38.53 30.71 -47.73
N GLU A 952 -37.30 30.25 -48.00
CA GLU A 952 -36.57 30.48 -49.26
C GLU A 952 -37.38 30.05 -50.49
N ASP A 953 -38.11 28.93 -50.41
CA ASP A 953 -38.96 28.48 -51.52
C ASP A 953 -40.21 29.34 -51.68
N SER A 954 -40.70 29.97 -50.60
CA SER A 954 -41.76 30.98 -50.67
C SER A 954 -41.24 32.30 -51.29
N GLN A 955 -40.01 32.71 -50.97
CA GLN A 955 -39.37 33.92 -51.51
C GLN A 955 -39.11 33.83 -53.02
N LYS A 956 -38.82 32.63 -53.54
CA LYS A 956 -38.66 32.36 -54.98
C LYS A 956 -39.97 32.49 -55.78
N ILE A 957 -41.13 32.58 -55.11
CA ILE A 957 -42.41 32.81 -55.77
C ILE A 957 -42.65 34.31 -55.89
N THR A 958 -42.28 34.86 -57.05
CA THR A 958 -42.66 36.22 -57.47
C THR A 958 -44.17 36.27 -57.71
N LEU A 959 -44.85 37.28 -57.14
CA LEU A 959 -46.26 37.55 -57.39
C LEU A 959 -46.37 38.38 -58.67
N ALA A 960 -47.09 37.88 -59.68
CA ALA A 960 -47.17 38.51 -61.00
C ALA A 960 -48.48 38.18 -61.74
N PHE A 961 -48.89 39.09 -62.61
CA PHE A 961 -50.03 38.94 -63.53
C PHE A 961 -49.72 38.00 -64.70
N PRO A 962 -50.72 37.41 -65.40
CA PRO A 962 -52.19 37.62 -65.27
C PRO A 962 -52.82 37.06 -63.99
N ASP A 963 -54.10 37.38 -63.75
CA ASP A 963 -54.86 37.07 -62.53
C ASP A 963 -54.79 35.60 -62.09
N ASP A 964 -54.82 34.66 -63.03
CA ASP A 964 -54.74 33.22 -62.76
C ASP A 964 -53.34 32.80 -62.25
N VAL A 965 -52.29 33.42 -62.79
CA VAL A 965 -50.91 33.28 -62.30
C VAL A 965 -50.77 33.96 -60.93
N LEU A 966 -51.39 35.12 -60.72
CA LEU A 966 -51.35 35.83 -59.44
C LEU A 966 -52.03 35.02 -58.33
N VAL A 967 -53.26 34.51 -58.57
CA VAL A 967 -53.98 33.68 -57.59
C VAL A 967 -53.22 32.38 -57.31
N ALA A 968 -52.67 31.73 -58.32
CA ALA A 968 -51.85 30.53 -58.14
C ALA A 968 -50.56 30.81 -57.34
N THR A 969 -49.85 31.90 -57.63
CA THR A 969 -48.60 32.26 -56.93
C THR A 969 -48.85 32.73 -55.50
N VAL A 970 -49.85 33.58 -55.24
CA VAL A 970 -50.26 33.98 -53.89
C VAL A 970 -50.66 32.76 -53.05
N THR A 971 -51.47 31.86 -53.60
CA THR A 971 -51.87 30.62 -52.90
C THR A 971 -50.66 29.72 -52.61
N LYS A 972 -49.82 29.47 -53.63
CA LYS A 972 -48.62 28.62 -53.51
C LYS A 972 -47.60 29.20 -52.51
N ARG A 973 -47.47 30.52 -52.44
CA ARG A 973 -46.64 31.21 -51.44
C ARG A 973 -47.25 31.15 -50.06
N GLY A 974 -48.56 31.38 -49.91
CA GLY A 974 -49.29 31.23 -48.65
C GLY A 974 -49.12 29.84 -48.02
N GLU A 975 -49.26 28.77 -48.82
CA GLU A 975 -49.00 27.40 -48.38
C GLU A 975 -47.56 27.18 -47.85
N LEU A 976 -46.56 27.82 -48.47
CA LEU A 976 -45.17 27.70 -48.02
C LEU A 976 -44.88 28.58 -46.79
N VAL A 977 -45.50 29.77 -46.72
CA VAL A 977 -45.44 30.66 -45.54
C VAL A 977 -46.04 29.97 -44.31
N ASP A 978 -47.24 29.40 -44.39
CA ASP A 978 -47.87 28.68 -43.27
C ASP A 978 -47.09 27.41 -42.87
N LYS A 979 -46.51 26.71 -43.85
CA LYS A 979 -45.63 25.57 -43.59
C LYS A 979 -44.31 25.95 -42.94
N ALA A 980 -43.70 27.08 -43.31
CA ALA A 980 -42.50 27.61 -42.69
C ALA A 980 -42.80 28.11 -41.26
N GLN A 981 -43.87 28.90 -41.10
CA GLN A 981 -44.46 29.33 -39.82
C GLN A 981 -44.63 28.17 -38.84
N THR A 982 -45.23 27.07 -39.28
CA THR A 982 -45.42 25.86 -38.46
C THR A 982 -44.09 25.28 -37.97
N LEU A 983 -43.06 25.24 -38.82
CA LEU A 983 -41.73 24.73 -38.46
C LEU A 983 -40.95 25.70 -37.56
N TYR A 984 -41.09 27.02 -37.75
CA TYR A 984 -40.58 28.02 -36.81
C TYR A 984 -41.29 27.94 -35.45
N PHE A 985 -42.60 27.66 -35.42
CA PHE A 985 -43.36 27.46 -34.18
C PHE A 985 -42.93 26.18 -33.44
N GLU A 986 -42.61 25.09 -34.15
CA GLU A 986 -41.95 23.92 -33.53
C GLU A 986 -40.59 24.31 -32.90
N ALA A 987 -39.76 25.11 -33.59
CA ALA A 987 -38.49 25.59 -33.05
C ALA A 987 -38.64 26.52 -31.82
N ILE A 988 -39.67 27.38 -31.82
CA ILE A 988 -40.02 28.24 -30.68
C ILE A 988 -40.46 27.42 -29.47
N ALA A 989 -41.27 26.38 -29.67
CA ALA A 989 -41.78 25.51 -28.60
C ALA A 989 -40.69 24.74 -27.83
N LEU A 990 -39.47 24.66 -28.37
CA LEU A 990 -38.32 24.09 -27.66
C LEU A 990 -37.69 25.02 -26.61
N GLU A 991 -38.04 26.32 -26.60
CA GLU A 991 -37.48 27.34 -25.69
C GLU A 991 -35.94 27.41 -25.69
N ASP A 992 -35.32 27.25 -26.85
CA ASP A 992 -33.88 27.38 -27.02
C ASP A 992 -33.45 28.86 -27.12
N PRO A 993 -32.52 29.35 -26.27
CA PRO A 993 -32.09 30.74 -26.26
C PRO A 993 -31.78 31.33 -27.63
N LEU A 994 -31.04 30.61 -28.48
CA LEU A 994 -30.61 31.12 -29.78
C LEU A 994 -31.73 30.95 -30.82
N TRP A 995 -32.25 29.73 -30.97
CA TRP A 995 -33.12 29.38 -32.09
C TRP A 995 -34.58 29.80 -31.89
N THR A 996 -35.06 29.97 -30.66
CA THR A 996 -36.39 30.57 -30.40
C THR A 996 -36.42 32.05 -30.80
N ALA A 997 -35.35 32.82 -30.52
CA ALA A 997 -35.25 34.21 -30.95
C ALA A 997 -35.13 34.34 -32.48
N ALA A 998 -34.29 33.49 -33.11
CA ALA A 998 -34.14 33.44 -34.56
C ALA A 998 -35.46 33.07 -35.27
N ALA A 999 -36.15 32.03 -34.80
CA ALA A 999 -37.42 31.57 -35.38
C ALA A 999 -38.52 32.63 -35.26
N ALA A 1000 -38.66 33.29 -34.10
CA ALA A 1000 -39.66 34.33 -33.90
C ALA A 1000 -39.38 35.57 -34.77
N TYR A 1001 -38.11 35.97 -34.91
CA TYR A 1001 -37.70 37.00 -35.87
C TYR A 1001 -38.06 36.62 -37.32
N ARG A 1002 -37.76 35.38 -37.74
CA ARG A 1002 -38.04 34.93 -39.11
C ARG A 1002 -39.53 34.84 -39.42
N VAL A 1003 -40.39 34.47 -38.47
CA VAL A 1003 -41.84 34.57 -38.65
C VAL A 1003 -42.26 36.03 -38.91
N GLY A 1004 -41.69 36.98 -38.17
CA GLY A 1004 -41.92 38.42 -38.41
C GLY A 1004 -41.46 38.87 -39.78
N GLN A 1005 -40.22 38.53 -40.17
CA GLN A 1005 -39.65 38.86 -41.48
C GLN A 1005 -40.46 38.24 -42.63
N MET A 1006 -40.88 36.99 -42.50
CA MET A 1006 -41.65 36.26 -43.50
C MET A 1006 -43.02 36.88 -43.77
N TYR A 1007 -43.74 37.28 -42.72
CA TYR A 1007 -44.99 38.02 -42.89
C TYR A 1007 -44.75 39.41 -43.50
N LYS A 1008 -43.71 40.12 -43.03
CA LYS A 1008 -43.33 41.45 -43.54
C LYS A 1008 -43.03 41.41 -45.04
N GLU A 1009 -42.16 40.51 -45.48
CA GLU A 1009 -41.79 40.38 -46.89
C GLU A 1009 -42.94 39.92 -47.79
N PHE A 1010 -43.93 39.21 -47.23
CA PHE A 1010 -45.14 38.86 -47.98
C PHE A 1010 -46.07 40.08 -48.13
N ALA A 1011 -46.24 40.89 -47.06
CA ALA A 1011 -46.94 42.17 -47.13
C ALA A 1011 -46.26 43.14 -48.12
N GLU A 1012 -44.93 43.31 -48.01
CA GLU A 1012 -44.14 44.17 -48.91
C GLU A 1012 -44.25 43.73 -50.38
N GLN A 1013 -44.30 42.42 -50.68
CA GLN A 1013 -44.49 41.94 -52.06
C GLN A 1013 -45.93 42.03 -52.57
N LEU A 1014 -46.94 42.06 -51.69
CA LEU A 1014 -48.32 42.39 -52.07
C LEU A 1014 -48.42 43.90 -52.37
N TYR A 1015 -47.89 44.77 -51.51
CA TYR A 1015 -47.83 46.22 -51.75
C TYR A 1015 -47.00 46.61 -52.98
N ALA A 1016 -46.03 45.79 -53.38
CA ALA A 1016 -45.22 46.00 -54.58
C ALA A 1016 -45.87 45.49 -55.88
N LEU A 1017 -47.10 44.96 -55.85
CA LEU A 1017 -47.81 44.56 -57.07
C LEU A 1017 -48.08 45.78 -57.97
N PRO A 1018 -47.77 45.71 -59.28
CA PRO A 1018 -48.08 46.79 -60.20
C PRO A 1018 -49.59 46.90 -60.42
N ILE A 1019 -50.10 48.12 -60.54
CA ILE A 1019 -51.49 48.35 -60.97
C ILE A 1019 -51.64 47.83 -62.41
N PRO A 1020 -52.65 46.98 -62.71
CA PRO A 1020 -52.92 46.54 -64.08
C PRO A 1020 -53.14 47.71 -65.05
N GLU A 1021 -52.49 47.66 -66.21
CA GLU A 1021 -52.59 48.73 -67.21
C GLU A 1021 -54.04 48.89 -67.74
N GLY A 1022 -54.53 50.14 -67.76
CA GLY A 1022 -55.83 50.49 -68.34
C GLY A 1022 -57.03 50.42 -67.38
N LEU A 1023 -56.82 50.33 -66.07
CA LEU A 1023 -57.90 50.47 -65.08
C LEU A 1023 -58.42 51.92 -64.99
N PRO A 1024 -59.72 52.14 -64.78
CA PRO A 1024 -60.25 53.44 -64.35
C PRO A 1024 -59.79 53.78 -62.92
N PRO A 1025 -59.64 55.07 -62.54
CA PRO A 1025 -59.19 55.46 -61.20
C PRO A 1025 -60.03 54.88 -60.04
N GLU A 1026 -61.36 54.80 -60.21
CA GLU A 1026 -62.30 54.16 -59.26
C GLU A 1026 -62.02 52.66 -59.02
N VAL A 1027 -61.29 52.02 -59.94
CA VAL A 1027 -60.89 50.60 -59.88
C VAL A 1027 -59.43 50.47 -59.45
N GLU A 1028 -58.56 51.44 -59.76
CA GLU A 1028 -57.22 51.52 -59.16
C GLU A 1028 -57.28 51.68 -57.63
N GLU A 1029 -58.18 52.55 -57.14
CA GLU A 1029 -58.40 52.74 -55.69
C GLU A 1029 -58.96 51.48 -55.03
N ALA A 1030 -59.94 50.82 -55.67
CA ALA A 1030 -60.47 49.54 -55.20
C ALA A 1030 -59.44 48.39 -55.27
N TYR A 1031 -58.53 48.41 -56.24
CA TYR A 1031 -57.43 47.47 -56.35
C TYR A 1031 -56.39 47.67 -55.23
N ARG A 1032 -55.99 48.93 -54.97
CA ARG A 1032 -55.14 49.28 -53.82
C ARG A 1032 -55.78 48.84 -52.51
N PHE A 1033 -57.05 49.15 -52.28
CA PHE A 1033 -57.79 48.70 -51.10
C PHE A 1033 -57.81 47.17 -50.96
N SER A 1034 -57.97 46.44 -52.07
CA SER A 1034 -57.93 44.97 -52.07
C SER A 1034 -56.52 44.39 -51.79
N VAL A 1035 -55.46 45.14 -52.10
CA VAL A 1035 -54.08 44.79 -51.72
C VAL A 1035 -53.85 45.10 -50.25
N ASP A 1036 -54.31 46.25 -49.76
CA ASP A 1036 -54.24 46.66 -48.36
C ASP A 1036 -54.97 45.66 -47.44
N ASP A 1037 -56.19 45.23 -47.80
CA ASP A 1037 -56.98 44.19 -47.11
C ASP A 1037 -56.21 42.86 -46.93
N LEU A 1038 -55.31 42.52 -47.86
CA LEU A 1038 -54.51 41.30 -47.83
C LEU A 1038 -53.15 41.47 -47.15
N ALA A 1039 -52.54 42.65 -47.30
CA ALA A 1039 -51.19 42.95 -46.83
C ALA A 1039 -51.16 43.48 -45.38
N PHE A 1040 -52.13 44.29 -44.97
CA PHE A 1040 -52.20 44.88 -43.63
C PHE A 1040 -52.30 43.82 -42.51
N PRO A 1041 -53.14 42.76 -42.61
CA PRO A 1041 -53.17 41.70 -41.61
C PRO A 1041 -51.87 40.87 -41.54
N LEU A 1042 -51.03 40.91 -42.58
CA LEU A 1042 -49.68 40.32 -42.55
C LEU A 1042 -48.69 41.28 -41.87
N GLN A 1043 -48.80 42.59 -42.08
CA GLN A 1043 -48.00 43.60 -41.39
C GLN A 1043 -48.26 43.61 -39.86
N GLU A 1044 -49.51 43.50 -39.41
CA GLU A 1044 -49.84 43.35 -37.97
C GLU A 1044 -49.25 42.06 -37.38
N LYS A 1045 -49.34 40.94 -38.11
CA LYS A 1045 -48.71 39.66 -37.71
C LYS A 1045 -47.19 39.77 -37.67
N ALA A 1046 -46.57 40.52 -38.58
CA ALA A 1046 -45.12 40.76 -38.59
C ALA A 1046 -44.67 41.49 -37.32
N LEU A 1047 -45.32 42.61 -37.01
CA LEU A 1047 -45.10 43.39 -35.78
C LEU A 1047 -45.29 42.52 -34.53
N THR A 1048 -46.41 41.80 -34.45
CA THR A 1048 -46.73 40.89 -33.33
C THR A 1048 -45.68 39.80 -33.14
N ALA A 1049 -45.13 39.26 -34.24
CA ALA A 1049 -44.07 38.27 -34.20
C ALA A 1049 -42.72 38.87 -33.74
N PHE A 1050 -42.35 40.08 -34.17
CA PHE A 1050 -41.16 40.76 -33.66
C PHE A 1050 -41.28 41.14 -32.17
N GLN A 1051 -42.43 41.66 -31.73
CA GLN A 1051 -42.74 41.88 -30.31
C GLN A 1051 -42.60 40.57 -29.50
N THR A 1052 -43.11 39.46 -30.05
CA THR A 1052 -43.00 38.13 -29.44
C THR A 1052 -41.54 37.64 -29.41
N ALA A 1053 -40.73 37.91 -30.45
CA ALA A 1053 -39.32 37.56 -30.49
C ALA A 1053 -38.51 38.27 -29.39
N VAL A 1054 -38.71 39.58 -29.21
CA VAL A 1054 -38.08 40.35 -28.13
C VAL A 1054 -38.56 39.85 -26.76
N LYS A 1055 -39.86 39.60 -26.60
CA LYS A 1055 -40.44 39.08 -25.34
C LYS A 1055 -39.93 37.68 -24.98
N LEU A 1056 -39.71 36.80 -25.96
CA LEU A 1056 -39.13 35.47 -25.75
C LEU A 1056 -37.63 35.55 -25.45
N ALA A 1057 -36.88 36.40 -26.13
CA ALA A 1057 -35.47 36.66 -25.81
C ALA A 1057 -35.32 37.18 -24.37
N LEU A 1058 -36.17 38.11 -23.94
CA LEU A 1058 -36.25 38.59 -22.55
C LEU A 1058 -36.55 37.44 -21.56
N LYS A 1059 -37.58 36.62 -21.85
CA LYS A 1059 -37.96 35.46 -21.00
C LYS A 1059 -36.81 34.47 -20.83
N LEU A 1060 -36.12 34.15 -21.93
CA LEU A 1060 -35.04 33.16 -21.98
C LEU A 1060 -33.65 33.75 -21.61
N ARG A 1061 -33.57 35.05 -21.31
CA ARG A 1061 -32.33 35.81 -21.07
C ARG A 1061 -31.32 35.71 -22.23
N ALA A 1062 -31.84 35.70 -23.45
CA ALA A 1062 -31.15 35.32 -24.66
C ALA A 1062 -30.98 36.49 -25.63
N TYR A 1063 -30.31 37.55 -25.18
CA TYR A 1063 -30.02 38.72 -26.01
C TYR A 1063 -28.96 38.35 -27.07
N ASN A 1064 -29.36 38.33 -28.33
CA ASN A 1064 -28.53 37.97 -29.47
C ASN A 1064 -28.88 38.81 -30.71
N GLU A 1065 -28.18 38.59 -31.82
CA GLU A 1065 -28.39 39.35 -33.06
C GLU A 1065 -29.84 39.28 -33.58
N TRP A 1066 -30.59 38.21 -33.33
CA TRP A 1066 -31.98 38.07 -33.78
C TRP A 1066 -32.96 38.85 -32.91
N SER A 1067 -32.72 38.92 -31.60
CA SER A 1067 -33.48 39.83 -30.73
C SER A 1067 -33.20 41.30 -31.06
N ALA A 1068 -31.96 41.65 -31.41
CA ALA A 1068 -31.58 43.00 -31.82
C ALA A 1068 -32.20 43.39 -33.18
N LYS A 1069 -32.18 42.48 -34.17
CA LYS A 1069 -32.89 42.66 -35.45
C LYS A 1069 -34.40 42.82 -35.22
N SER A 1070 -35.01 42.04 -34.33
CA SER A 1070 -36.43 42.14 -33.99
C SER A 1070 -36.80 43.51 -33.40
N ALA A 1071 -36.06 43.99 -32.41
CA ALA A 1071 -36.27 45.31 -31.82
C ALA A 1071 -36.10 46.43 -32.85
N LYS A 1072 -35.12 46.31 -33.76
CA LYS A 1072 -34.89 47.27 -34.84
C LYS A 1072 -36.03 47.30 -35.86
N GLU A 1073 -36.64 46.16 -36.20
CA GLU A 1073 -37.81 46.13 -37.08
C GLU A 1073 -39.09 46.63 -36.37
N MET A 1074 -39.27 46.38 -35.07
CA MET A 1074 -40.34 47.02 -34.29
C MET A 1074 -40.25 48.55 -34.34
N SER A 1075 -39.07 49.13 -34.05
CA SER A 1075 -38.82 50.57 -34.11
C SER A 1075 -38.91 51.17 -35.53
N ARG A 1076 -38.93 50.33 -36.57
CA ARG A 1076 -39.18 50.73 -37.97
C ARG A 1076 -40.67 50.72 -38.31
N LEU A 1077 -41.41 49.72 -37.84
CA LEU A 1077 -42.84 49.56 -38.09
C LEU A 1077 -43.70 50.52 -37.25
N GLU A 1078 -43.35 50.72 -35.97
CA GLU A 1078 -44.06 51.61 -35.04
C GLU A 1078 -43.10 52.51 -34.27
N LYS A 1079 -42.49 53.46 -34.99
CA LYS A 1079 -41.46 54.38 -34.49
C LYS A 1079 -41.88 55.20 -33.26
N GLU A 1080 -43.17 55.50 -33.11
CA GLU A 1080 -43.72 56.31 -32.01
C GLU A 1080 -44.02 55.48 -30.75
N ALA A 1081 -44.42 54.21 -30.91
CA ALA A 1081 -44.67 53.30 -29.78
C ALA A 1081 -43.38 52.64 -29.26
N TYR A 1082 -42.41 52.40 -30.15
CA TYR A 1082 -41.13 51.76 -29.83
C TYR A 1082 -39.94 52.65 -30.24
N PRO A 1083 -39.73 53.80 -29.57
CA PRO A 1083 -38.54 54.62 -29.80
C PRO A 1083 -37.27 53.82 -29.49
N ILE A 1084 -36.25 54.00 -30.33
CA ILE A 1084 -34.95 53.35 -30.14
C ILE A 1084 -34.32 53.88 -28.85
N THR A 1085 -34.31 53.03 -27.82
CA THR A 1085 -33.46 53.25 -26.64
C THR A 1085 -32.14 52.54 -26.89
N GLU A 1086 -31.04 53.30 -26.86
CA GLU A 1086 -29.69 52.76 -27.04
C GLU A 1086 -29.32 51.91 -25.82
N GLN A 1087 -29.49 50.59 -25.92
CA GLN A 1087 -28.98 49.63 -24.94
C GLN A 1087 -27.47 49.39 -25.10
N ASP A 1088 -26.71 50.48 -25.15
CA ASP A 1088 -25.26 50.46 -25.06
C ASP A 1088 -24.85 49.87 -23.69
N GLY A 1089 -24.23 48.69 -23.70
CA GLY A 1089 -23.67 48.05 -22.51
C GLY A 1089 -24.01 46.57 -22.33
N VAL A 1090 -25.01 46.02 -23.02
CA VAL A 1090 -25.19 44.56 -23.08
C VAL A 1090 -24.28 44.01 -24.18
N ALA A 1091 -23.17 43.42 -23.78
CA ALA A 1091 -22.27 42.75 -24.71
C ALA A 1091 -23.04 41.67 -25.49
N ILE A 1092 -23.05 41.77 -26.81
CA ILE A 1092 -23.56 40.70 -27.67
C ILE A 1092 -22.53 39.58 -27.60
N GLU A 1093 -22.74 38.63 -26.69
CA GLU A 1093 -22.13 37.31 -26.79
C GLU A 1093 -22.64 36.67 -28.09
N HIS A 1094 -21.88 36.89 -29.17
CA HIS A 1094 -21.84 35.92 -30.23
C HIS A 1094 -21.52 34.59 -29.58
N ALA A 1095 -22.48 33.67 -29.62
CA ALA A 1095 -22.23 32.28 -29.34
C ALA A 1095 -21.32 31.72 -30.44
N SER A 1096 -20.01 32.02 -30.33
CA SER A 1096 -18.99 31.09 -30.73
C SER A 1096 -19.45 29.74 -30.21
N GLU A 1097 -19.67 28.77 -31.10
CA GLU A 1097 -20.07 27.43 -30.71
C GLU A 1097 -19.13 27.00 -29.58
N VAL A 1098 -19.68 26.67 -28.41
CA VAL A 1098 -18.86 26.29 -27.25
C VAL A 1098 -18.38 24.86 -27.49
N TYR A 1099 -17.50 24.74 -28.48
CA TYR A 1099 -16.57 23.64 -28.62
C TYR A 1099 -15.97 23.45 -27.25
N LEU A 1100 -16.06 22.20 -26.81
CA LEU A 1100 -15.65 21.79 -25.49
C LEU A 1100 -14.26 22.38 -25.23
N ARG A 1101 -14.09 23.05 -24.09
CA ARG A 1101 -12.76 23.05 -23.47
C ARG A 1101 -12.48 21.60 -23.11
N SER A 1102 -11.97 20.86 -24.10
CA SER A 1102 -11.42 19.52 -23.94
C SER A 1102 -10.39 19.66 -22.84
N ARG A 1103 -10.75 19.15 -21.65
CA ARG A 1103 -9.76 19.01 -20.58
C ARG A 1103 -8.79 17.96 -21.09
N SER A 1104 -7.65 18.45 -21.59
CA SER A 1104 -6.46 17.65 -21.88
C SER A 1104 -6.25 16.67 -20.72
N PHE A 1105 -6.17 15.38 -21.07
CA PHE A 1105 -6.53 14.33 -20.11
C PHE A 1105 -5.52 14.30 -18.96
N GLY A 1106 -5.99 14.76 -17.80
CA GLY A 1106 -5.21 14.86 -16.57
C GLY A 1106 -4.12 15.93 -16.56
N MET A 1107 -4.26 17.11 -17.19
CA MET A 1107 -3.23 18.15 -17.12
C MET A 1107 -3.22 19.02 -15.85
N GLY A 1108 -4.30 19.05 -15.08
CA GLY A 1108 -4.22 19.48 -13.68
C GLY A 1108 -3.18 18.60 -12.99
N ASP A 1109 -3.42 17.30 -13.03
CA ASP A 1109 -2.50 16.21 -12.71
C ASP A 1109 -1.42 15.91 -13.77
N VAL A 1110 -0.92 16.91 -14.50
CA VAL A 1110 0.44 16.89 -15.09
C VAL A 1110 1.33 17.81 -14.28
N LYS A 1111 0.85 19.02 -13.92
CA LYS A 1111 1.55 19.80 -12.91
C LYS A 1111 1.43 19.13 -11.53
N GLU A 1112 0.25 18.59 -11.19
CA GLU A 1112 0.07 17.80 -9.97
C GLU A 1112 0.80 16.45 -10.04
N ARG A 1113 1.00 15.79 -11.20
CA ARG A 1113 1.89 14.60 -11.28
C ARG A 1113 3.38 14.91 -11.38
N ALA A 1114 3.79 16.08 -11.85
CA ALA A 1114 5.20 16.50 -11.79
C ALA A 1114 5.54 16.96 -10.36
N GLU A 1115 4.62 17.68 -9.72
CA GLU A 1115 4.71 17.97 -8.29
C GLU A 1115 4.56 16.70 -7.45
N ASP A 1116 3.69 15.73 -7.79
CA ASP A 1116 3.53 14.49 -7.03
C ASP A 1116 4.58 13.44 -7.36
N ALA A 1117 5.19 13.41 -8.55
CA ALA A 1117 6.46 12.69 -8.77
C ALA A 1117 7.62 13.31 -7.96
N ALA A 1118 7.41 14.48 -7.36
CA ALA A 1118 8.39 15.21 -6.55
C ALA A 1118 7.83 15.71 -5.19
N LYS A 1119 6.77 15.03 -4.68
CA LYS A 1119 6.08 15.18 -3.38
C LYS A 1119 5.57 13.84 -2.85
N ALA A 1120 5.12 12.91 -3.72
CA ALA A 1120 5.20 11.50 -3.37
C ALA A 1120 6.67 11.27 -3.03
N PRO A 1121 6.96 10.62 -1.90
CA PRO A 1121 8.33 10.46 -1.48
C PRO A 1121 9.08 9.71 -2.57
N ALA A 1122 10.34 10.07 -2.82
CA ALA A 1122 11.31 9.13 -3.36
C ALA A 1122 11.66 8.08 -2.29
N LYS A 1123 10.64 7.43 -1.73
CA LYS A 1123 10.61 5.97 -1.65
C LYS A 1123 10.62 5.48 -3.10
N PRO A 1124 11.75 5.06 -3.68
CA PRO A 1124 11.63 3.96 -4.63
C PRO A 1124 10.85 2.87 -3.90
N GLU A 1125 9.86 2.27 -4.55
CA GLU A 1125 9.40 0.99 -4.03
C GLU A 1125 10.63 0.07 -3.99
N PRO A 1126 10.94 -0.59 -2.85
CA PRO A 1126 12.03 -1.55 -2.82
C PRO A 1126 11.76 -2.55 -3.95
N PRO A 1127 12.76 -2.88 -4.80
CA PRO A 1127 12.54 -3.68 -5.99
C PRO A 1127 11.85 -4.97 -5.57
N THR A 1128 10.58 -5.13 -5.94
CA THR A 1128 9.75 -6.23 -5.45
C THR A 1128 10.45 -7.53 -5.81
N PRO A 1129 10.87 -8.35 -4.83
CA PRO A 1129 11.63 -9.56 -5.13
C PRO A 1129 10.76 -10.42 -6.06
N PRO A 1130 11.30 -10.91 -7.19
CA PRO A 1130 10.49 -11.59 -8.20
C PRO A 1130 9.83 -12.80 -7.55
N THR A 1131 8.49 -12.76 -7.43
CA THR A 1131 7.71 -13.77 -6.72
C THR A 1131 8.06 -15.14 -7.29
N GLY A 1132 8.63 -16.01 -6.45
CA GLY A 1132 9.18 -17.28 -6.87
C GLY A 1132 8.17 -18.07 -7.69
N ALA A 1133 8.50 -18.32 -8.96
CA ALA A 1133 7.63 -19.04 -9.86
C ALA A 1133 7.32 -20.42 -9.28
N GLN A 1134 6.04 -20.82 -9.30
CA GLN A 1134 5.61 -22.13 -8.81
C GLN A 1134 6.12 -23.24 -9.74
N SER A 1135 7.36 -23.68 -9.51
CA SER A 1135 7.92 -24.89 -10.11
C SER A 1135 7.21 -26.10 -9.50
N SER A 1136 6.16 -26.55 -10.17
CA SER A 1136 5.46 -27.78 -9.85
C SER A 1136 6.26 -29.02 -10.27
N VAL A 1137 5.80 -30.18 -9.79
CA VAL A 1137 6.17 -31.56 -10.17
C VAL A 1137 7.33 -32.21 -9.39
N ASN A 1138 6.94 -33.28 -8.68
CA ASN A 1138 7.67 -34.47 -8.20
C ASN A 1138 9.01 -34.30 -7.48
#